data_AF-Q30A00-F1
#
_entry.id   AF-Q30A00-F1
#
_cell.length_a   1.000
_cell.length_b   1.000
_cell.length_c   1.000
_cell.angle_alpha   90.00
_cell.angle_beta   90.00
_cell.angle_gamma   90.00
#
_symmetry.space_group_name_H-M   'P 1'
#
loop_
_entity.id
_entity.type
_entity.pdbx_description
1 polymer ?
#
loop_
_entity_poly.entity_id
_entity_poly.type
_entity_poly.pdbx_seq_one_letter_code
_entity_poly.pdbx_strand_id
1 'polypeptide(L)'
;MAMLFSSSAAGSLPSRRSRSVAAKLAPFASPIFSSPLLKQGSDTAFGLRSPTPGLSVHPRFASRGPLTRSEEAGKAPFGFSTARGEQTATETNAPRFGTSLCSSFPLSATQKSHGSREKGLTNERAFSTFSFQGFMKNVKSRNAKPYTGPPQKVVVLGTGWASVNFFRHLDPNIYDVTVISPRNYFTFTPLLPSVCAGTLSPLSCIEPVRSLTYRNGRKVADFYEAHCTDVDFKNRIVACDSRQGGHFKVKYDYLVIAVGSESNTFGIKDVAANAFFLKEVEHAMAIRKKVMNNFELAALPQTSEKERDRLLHFVVVGGGPTGVESAAEFADFIKEDMSKYFPQLIPHVSISLIEGGSRLLGTYPPDISAFAEKTLTEELHVKLLLRSTVVGVDATSVRYVSNEPGASKEPKELLHGFVLWASGVGEVPLVKKIIAENFPNVEGKPRLRGLPVDAQLRLLNQPNVYALGDCAAIAPPRLADAAQELFSKAGAAEPTPQWLGRHAPTLAQQFPQLSPLKFNFAKLQSNEHLPADQFESFLAEIDAAYRPPAPTAQNARQEGIYLAKVFNECPHPEEKADAPAFQETWNGSLAYVGSGQAVAHLPYFNIKGGFLSLPFWKAVYTQMQITWRSRTICLFDWLKTFFAGRDVGRDHEYYNH
;
A
#
# COMPACT_ATOMS: atom_id res chain seq x y z
N MET A 1 -2.71 -35.46 5.81
CA MET A 1 -3.29 -36.74 6.25
C MET A 1 -4.34 -37.13 5.22
N ALA A 2 -4.39 -38.39 4.77
CA ALA A 2 -5.25 -38.78 3.64
C ALA A 2 -6.16 -39.96 4.04
N MET A 3 -7.43 -39.88 3.65
CA MET A 3 -8.32 -41.03 3.49
C MET A 3 -9.17 -40.84 2.24
N LEU A 4 -9.55 -41.97 1.64
CA LEU A 4 -10.26 -42.06 0.37
C LEU A 4 -11.76 -42.27 0.60
N PHE A 5 -12.58 -41.76 -0.30
CA PHE A 5 -13.81 -42.46 -0.73
C PHE A 5 -14.03 -42.25 -2.24
N SER A 6 -14.79 -43.14 -2.88
CA SER A 6 -14.78 -43.37 -4.33
C SER A 6 -16.18 -43.77 -4.84
N SER A 7 -16.42 -43.61 -6.16
CA SER A 7 -17.68 -43.87 -6.88
C SER A 7 -18.82 -42.90 -6.52
N SER A 8 -19.59 -42.27 -7.42
CA SER A 8 -20.24 -42.68 -8.69
C SER A 8 -21.43 -43.65 -8.48
N ALA A 9 -22.56 -43.55 -9.19
CA ALA A 9 -22.87 -42.73 -10.37
C ALA A 9 -24.35 -42.28 -10.48
N ALA A 10 -24.70 -41.71 -11.65
CA ALA A 10 -25.95 -41.04 -12.04
C ALA A 10 -27.31 -41.68 -11.67
N GLY A 11 -28.31 -40.81 -11.47
CA GLY A 11 -29.75 -41.11 -11.47
C GLY A 11 -30.55 -39.93 -12.06
N SER A 12 -31.64 -40.20 -12.79
CA SER A 12 -32.29 -39.24 -13.69
C SER A 12 -33.50 -38.48 -13.11
N LEU A 13 -33.69 -37.25 -13.60
CA LEU A 13 -34.94 -36.44 -13.52
C LEU A 13 -36.19 -37.24 -13.95
N PRO A 14 -37.40 -36.93 -13.43
CA PRO A 14 -38.25 -35.94 -14.13
C PRO A 14 -39.25 -35.07 -13.31
N SER A 15 -39.18 -33.75 -13.56
CA SER A 15 -40.32 -32.88 -13.94
C SER A 15 -41.28 -32.22 -12.92
N ARG A 16 -41.71 -31.01 -13.35
CA ARG A 16 -43.01 -30.31 -13.13
C ARG A 16 -43.44 -29.80 -11.74
N ARG A 17 -43.51 -28.45 -11.68
CA ARG A 17 -44.60 -27.60 -11.14
C ARG A 17 -44.84 -27.63 -9.61
N SER A 18 -45.48 -26.63 -8.98
CA SER A 18 -45.59 -25.17 -9.22
C SER A 18 -46.43 -24.55 -8.09
N ARG A 19 -46.15 -23.31 -7.65
CA ARG A 19 -46.95 -22.52 -6.66
C ARG A 19 -46.92 -23.13 -5.24
N SER A 20 -47.33 -22.45 -4.15
CA SER A 20 -47.33 -21.03 -3.73
C SER A 20 -47.94 -20.97 -2.30
N VAL A 21 -48.01 -19.77 -1.70
CA VAL A 21 -48.77 -19.43 -0.46
C VAL A 21 -48.11 -19.86 0.85
N ALA A 22 -48.38 -19.08 1.92
CA ALA A 22 -47.73 -19.15 3.22
C ALA A 22 -48.73 -19.02 4.39
N ALA A 23 -48.32 -19.50 5.57
CA ALA A 23 -48.78 -19.11 6.90
C ALA A 23 -47.59 -19.30 7.87
N LYS A 24 -47.14 -18.34 8.69
CA LYS A 24 -47.80 -17.65 9.82
C LYS A 24 -48.40 -18.61 10.86
N LEU A 25 -47.64 -18.87 11.93
CA LEU A 25 -48.12 -19.31 13.24
C LEU A 25 -47.29 -18.69 14.37
N ALA A 26 -47.97 -18.12 15.37
CA ALA A 26 -47.46 -17.65 16.67
C ALA A 26 -48.69 -17.29 17.55
N PRO A 27 -48.55 -17.15 18.87
CA PRO A 27 -48.24 -18.21 19.83
C PRO A 27 -49.39 -18.40 20.85
N PHE A 28 -49.27 -19.37 21.77
CA PHE A 28 -50.22 -19.59 22.87
C PHE A 28 -49.67 -19.17 24.25
N ALA A 29 -50.58 -18.79 25.16
CA ALA A 29 -50.33 -18.44 26.57
C ALA A 29 -50.48 -19.71 27.49
N SER A 30 -50.41 -19.73 28.84
CA SER A 30 -50.73 -18.74 29.90
C SER A 30 -50.01 -19.04 31.25
N PRO A 31 -50.06 -18.14 32.27
CA PRO A 31 -49.35 -18.28 33.55
C PRO A 31 -50.23 -18.59 34.80
N ILE A 32 -49.58 -19.07 35.88
CA ILE A 32 -50.11 -19.43 37.22
C ILE A 32 -48.93 -19.26 38.23
N PHE A 33 -49.01 -18.76 39.47
CA PHE A 33 -50.12 -18.20 40.30
C PHE A 33 -49.65 -17.03 41.23
N SER A 34 -50.14 -16.95 42.49
CA SER A 34 -50.14 -15.76 43.37
C SER A 34 -49.37 -15.89 44.73
N SER A 35 -49.11 -14.73 45.35
CA SER A 35 -48.58 -14.47 46.72
C SER A 35 -49.64 -14.74 47.85
N PRO A 36 -49.45 -14.47 49.20
CA PRO A 36 -49.13 -13.12 49.77
C PRO A 36 -48.51 -12.93 51.21
N LEU A 37 -48.09 -11.68 51.48
CA LEU A 37 -48.22 -10.85 52.73
C LEU A 37 -47.52 -11.13 54.10
N LEU A 38 -46.73 -10.13 54.57
CA LEU A 38 -46.78 -9.33 55.84
C LEU A 38 -45.38 -8.63 56.06
N LYS A 39 -45.19 -7.31 56.29
CA LYS A 39 -45.48 -6.41 57.45
C LYS A 39 -44.63 -6.71 58.72
N GLN A 40 -44.07 -5.76 59.50
CA GLN A 40 -44.04 -4.27 59.48
C GLN A 40 -42.96 -3.68 60.46
N GLY A 41 -42.46 -2.44 60.24
CA GLY A 41 -41.77 -1.59 61.25
C GLY A 41 -40.28 -1.89 61.57
N SER A 42 -39.49 -0.99 62.21
CA SER A 42 -39.69 0.43 62.55
C SER A 42 -38.37 1.16 62.96
N ASP A 43 -38.27 2.45 62.64
CA ASP A 43 -37.44 3.57 63.18
C ASP A 43 -36.29 3.37 64.17
N THR A 44 -35.17 4.10 63.95
CA THR A 44 -34.65 5.16 64.87
C THR A 44 -33.50 5.97 64.21
N ALA A 45 -33.06 7.08 64.84
CA ALA A 45 -32.17 8.09 64.24
C ALA A 45 -31.08 8.62 65.22
N PHE A 46 -30.34 9.67 64.78
CA PHE A 46 -29.16 10.33 65.38
C PHE A 46 -27.81 9.59 65.21
N GLY A 47 -26.67 10.28 64.95
CA GLY A 47 -26.54 11.71 64.62
C GLY A 47 -25.08 12.21 64.45
N LEU A 48 -24.95 13.32 63.70
CA LEU A 48 -23.86 14.34 63.70
C LEU A 48 -22.40 13.95 64.03
N ARG A 49 -21.50 14.11 63.05
CA ARG A 49 -20.47 15.18 63.02
C ARG A 49 -19.68 15.22 61.71
N SER A 50 -19.16 16.41 61.36
CA SER A 50 -18.15 16.66 60.32
C SER A 50 -16.73 16.67 60.93
N PRO A 51 -15.66 16.65 60.11
CA PRO A 51 -15.05 17.91 59.69
C PRO A 51 -14.52 17.94 58.23
N THR A 52 -14.07 19.12 57.80
CA THR A 52 -13.36 19.42 56.54
C THR A 52 -12.23 20.44 56.85
N PRO A 53 -11.34 20.78 55.90
CA PRO A 53 -10.64 19.97 54.88
C PRO A 53 -9.10 20.08 55.00
N GLY A 54 -8.32 19.28 54.26
CA GLY A 54 -6.83 19.28 54.38
C GLY A 54 -6.05 19.04 53.09
N LEU A 55 -5.56 20.13 52.49
CA LEU A 55 -4.45 20.31 51.52
C LEU A 55 -4.34 19.45 50.24
N SER A 56 -3.76 20.09 49.21
CA SER A 56 -3.45 19.56 47.88
C SER A 56 -1.98 19.16 47.74
N VAL A 57 -1.68 18.25 46.80
CA VAL A 57 -0.32 18.02 46.28
C VAL A 57 -0.35 17.96 44.74
N HIS A 58 0.35 18.89 44.10
CA HIS A 58 0.74 18.81 42.68
C HIS A 58 2.22 18.44 42.59
N PRO A 59 2.64 17.61 41.61
CA PRO A 59 3.99 17.65 41.08
C PRO A 59 4.04 18.54 39.82
N ARG A 60 4.49 19.79 39.97
CA ARG A 60 5.06 20.55 38.83
C ARG A 60 6.57 20.37 38.87
N PHE A 61 7.15 19.70 37.88
CA PHE A 61 8.57 19.85 37.59
C PHE A 61 8.75 21.03 36.63
N ALA A 62 9.47 22.06 37.10
CA ALA A 62 9.86 23.21 36.30
C ALA A 62 11.39 23.40 36.38
N SER A 63 11.93 23.86 35.26
CA SER A 63 13.34 24.10 34.99
C SER A 63 14.11 24.86 36.08
N ARG A 64 15.39 24.48 36.27
CA ARG A 64 16.48 25.36 36.70
C ARG A 64 17.84 24.89 36.17
N GLY A 65 18.38 25.64 35.21
CA GLY A 65 19.78 26.04 35.28
C GLY A 65 19.90 27.29 36.19
N PRO A 66 21.02 28.04 36.18
CA PRO A 66 22.18 27.94 35.29
C PRO A 66 23.50 27.73 36.05
N LEU A 67 24.64 27.79 35.36
CA LEU A 67 25.67 28.82 35.59
C LEU A 67 26.75 28.79 34.50
N THR A 68 27.36 29.94 34.23
CA THR A 68 28.42 30.15 33.23
C THR A 68 29.64 30.80 33.87
N ARG A 69 30.87 30.47 33.43
CA ARG A 69 31.99 31.42 33.45
C ARG A 69 33.20 31.06 32.57
N SER A 70 33.75 32.12 31.94
CA SER A 70 35.16 32.39 31.61
C SER A 70 36.05 31.30 30.98
N GLU A 71 36.29 31.47 29.69
CA GLU A 71 37.61 31.79 29.09
C GLU A 71 38.87 31.71 29.97
N GLU A 72 39.95 31.12 29.47
CA GLU A 72 41.11 31.89 28.94
C GLU A 72 42.00 31.02 28.02
N ALA A 73 43.03 31.62 27.39
CA ALA A 73 43.79 31.02 26.29
C ALA A 73 45.26 30.65 26.63
N GLY A 74 45.80 29.59 26.01
CA GLY A 74 47.16 29.08 26.22
C GLY A 74 47.86 28.62 24.94
N LYS A 75 48.96 29.29 24.57
CA LYS A 75 49.68 29.18 23.28
C LYS A 75 50.38 27.82 23.02
N ALA A 76 50.60 27.54 21.73
CA ALA A 76 51.58 26.60 21.16
C ALA A 76 53.05 27.10 21.36
N PRO A 77 54.16 26.52 20.81
CA PRO A 77 54.27 25.57 19.68
C PRO A 77 55.38 24.48 19.73
N PHE A 78 55.36 23.57 18.76
CA PHE A 78 56.50 22.99 17.98
C PHE A 78 55.89 22.11 16.86
N GLY A 79 56.45 21.93 15.66
CA GLY A 79 57.61 22.57 15.02
C GLY A 79 58.22 21.67 13.93
N PHE A 80 58.54 22.24 12.75
CA PHE A 80 59.03 21.60 11.50
C PHE A 80 57.98 20.82 10.65
N SER A 81 57.75 21.04 9.34
CA SER A 81 58.54 21.61 8.18
C SER A 81 59.48 20.57 7.55
N THR A 82 59.65 20.40 6.23
CA THR A 82 59.11 21.01 4.97
C THR A 82 59.38 19.97 3.83
N ALA A 83 58.50 19.64 2.89
CA ALA A 83 57.99 20.40 1.74
C ALA A 83 58.99 20.74 0.60
N ARG A 84 58.61 20.34 -0.63
CA ARG A 84 58.79 20.94 -1.98
C ARG A 84 57.88 20.10 -2.93
N GLY A 85 57.25 20.59 -3.99
CA GLY A 85 57.63 21.67 -4.92
C GLY A 85 58.44 21.04 -6.06
N GLU A 86 58.11 21.14 -7.36
CA GLU A 86 57.12 21.93 -8.13
C GLU A 86 56.59 21.05 -9.31
N GLN A 87 55.92 21.46 -10.40
CA GLN A 87 55.69 22.77 -11.05
C GLN A 87 54.40 22.74 -11.95
N THR A 88 54.15 23.79 -12.73
CA THR A 88 52.96 23.97 -13.60
C THR A 88 53.18 23.57 -15.07
N ALA A 89 52.14 23.07 -15.74
CA ALA A 89 51.99 23.16 -17.20
C ALA A 89 50.51 23.18 -17.60
N THR A 90 50.15 24.08 -18.52
CA THR A 90 48.85 24.14 -19.20
C THR A 90 49.03 23.78 -20.67
N GLU A 91 48.28 22.83 -21.22
CA GLU A 91 48.15 22.74 -22.68
C GLU A 91 46.81 22.15 -23.12
N THR A 92 46.33 22.63 -24.26
CA THR A 92 45.06 22.24 -24.90
C THR A 92 45.32 21.25 -26.03
N ASN A 93 44.45 20.25 -26.24
CA ASN A 93 44.01 19.89 -27.59
C ASN A 93 42.80 18.93 -27.66
N ALA A 94 42.18 18.89 -28.84
CA ALA A 94 40.96 18.15 -29.17
C ALA A 94 41.23 16.66 -29.55
N PRO A 95 40.22 15.77 -29.61
CA PRO A 95 40.43 14.34 -29.77
C PRO A 95 40.81 13.93 -31.21
N ARG A 96 41.61 12.86 -31.34
CA ARG A 96 41.93 12.25 -32.63
C ARG A 96 40.95 11.13 -32.99
N PHE A 97 40.46 11.16 -34.22
CA PHE A 97 39.79 10.01 -34.85
C PHE A 97 40.79 8.85 -35.04
N GLY A 98 40.30 7.62 -34.85
CA GLY A 98 41.02 6.38 -35.15
C GLY A 98 40.16 5.45 -35.99
N THR A 99 40.31 5.51 -37.32
CA THR A 99 39.57 4.64 -38.25
C THR A 99 40.24 3.27 -38.37
N SER A 100 39.45 2.20 -38.27
CA SER A 100 39.84 0.85 -38.69
C SER A 100 38.76 0.27 -39.60
N LEU A 101 39.16 -0.23 -40.76
CA LEU A 101 38.30 -0.78 -41.81
C LEU A 101 38.85 -2.13 -42.28
N CYS A 102 38.09 -2.81 -43.16
CA CYS A 102 38.31 -4.18 -43.65
C CYS A 102 38.01 -5.30 -42.63
N SER A 103 37.44 -6.44 -43.03
CA SER A 103 36.94 -6.84 -44.37
C SER A 103 35.75 -7.80 -44.29
N SER A 104 34.82 -7.64 -45.24
CA SER A 104 33.71 -8.54 -45.51
C SER A 104 34.13 -9.73 -46.39
N PHE A 105 33.37 -10.83 -46.34
CA PHE A 105 32.87 -11.55 -47.52
C PHE A 105 31.58 -12.32 -47.14
N PRO A 106 30.62 -12.57 -48.06
CA PRO A 106 29.27 -13.04 -47.72
C PRO A 106 29.01 -14.50 -48.16
N LEU A 107 27.83 -15.02 -47.82
CA LEU A 107 27.25 -16.19 -48.49
C LEU A 107 25.73 -16.01 -48.62
N SER A 108 25.19 -16.33 -49.79
CA SER A 108 23.78 -16.17 -50.14
C SER A 108 23.11 -17.52 -50.41
N ALA A 109 21.83 -17.64 -50.07
CA ALA A 109 20.98 -18.74 -50.49
C ALA A 109 19.52 -18.25 -50.60
N THR A 110 18.91 -18.42 -51.77
CA THR A 110 17.50 -18.15 -52.03
C THR A 110 16.76 -19.45 -52.32
N GLN A 111 15.48 -19.58 -51.93
CA GLN A 111 14.37 -19.96 -52.84
C GLN A 111 12.98 -20.10 -52.18
N LYS A 112 11.99 -19.51 -52.87
CA LYS A 112 10.64 -20.03 -53.22
C LYS A 112 9.71 -20.64 -52.16
N SER A 113 8.78 -19.80 -51.70
CA SER A 113 7.32 -19.93 -51.91
C SER A 113 6.64 -21.31 -52.07
N HIS A 114 5.80 -21.66 -51.10
CA HIS A 114 4.37 -22.04 -51.25
C HIS A 114 3.66 -21.69 -49.90
N GLY A 115 2.37 -21.38 -49.80
CA GLY A 115 1.33 -21.33 -50.82
C GLY A 115 0.05 -22.06 -50.41
N SER A 116 -0.63 -21.67 -49.32
CA SER A 116 -1.90 -22.30 -48.88
C SER A 116 -2.85 -21.38 -48.09
N ARG A 117 -3.97 -21.03 -48.75
CA ARG A 117 -5.35 -20.89 -48.26
C ARG A 117 -5.64 -20.52 -46.79
N GLU A 118 -6.47 -19.48 -46.65
CA GLU A 118 -7.31 -19.23 -45.48
C GLU A 118 -8.28 -20.40 -45.21
N LYS A 119 -8.52 -20.68 -43.92
CA LYS A 119 -9.81 -21.14 -43.38
C LYS A 119 -9.98 -20.52 -42.00
N GLY A 120 -11.14 -19.90 -41.75
CA GLY A 120 -11.44 -19.33 -40.44
C GLY A 120 -11.69 -20.40 -39.37
N LEU A 121 -11.45 -20.06 -38.10
CA LEU A 121 -11.97 -20.82 -36.96
C LEU A 121 -12.93 -19.94 -36.15
N THR A 122 -14.13 -20.47 -35.94
CA THR A 122 -15.13 -19.89 -35.04
C THR A 122 -14.95 -20.42 -33.62
N ASN A 123 -14.75 -19.49 -32.67
CA ASN A 123 -15.26 -19.55 -31.30
C ASN A 123 -14.68 -20.59 -30.31
N GLU A 124 -15.04 -20.36 -29.04
CA GLU A 124 -14.82 -21.16 -27.82
C GLU A 124 -13.41 -21.23 -27.17
N ARG A 125 -13.45 -21.43 -25.84
CA ARG A 125 -12.34 -21.79 -24.91
C ARG A 125 -11.30 -20.70 -24.59
N ALA A 126 -11.74 -19.68 -23.86
CA ALA A 126 -10.88 -18.77 -23.07
C ALA A 126 -11.11 -18.86 -21.54
N PHE A 127 -11.53 -20.03 -21.03
CA PHE A 127 -11.56 -20.35 -19.60
C PHE A 127 -10.45 -21.37 -19.25
N SER A 128 -9.19 -20.95 -19.38
CA SER A 128 -8.05 -21.71 -18.87
C SER A 128 -7.77 -21.32 -17.41
N THR A 129 -7.97 -22.30 -16.55
CA THR A 129 -7.67 -22.27 -15.11
C THR A 129 -6.35 -21.58 -14.74
N PHE A 130 -6.41 -20.67 -13.76
CA PHE A 130 -5.24 -20.08 -13.10
C PHE A 130 -4.41 -21.15 -12.36
N SER A 131 -3.57 -21.88 -13.08
CA SER A 131 -2.69 -22.89 -12.48
C SER A 131 -1.45 -22.24 -11.87
N PHE A 132 -1.25 -22.44 -10.56
CA PHE A 132 -0.07 -21.95 -9.83
C PHE A 132 1.24 -22.56 -10.37
N GLN A 133 1.15 -23.71 -11.06
CA GLN A 133 2.23 -24.36 -11.82
C GLN A 133 2.89 -23.44 -12.86
N GLY A 134 2.14 -22.54 -13.49
CA GLY A 134 2.64 -21.71 -14.60
C GLY A 134 3.72 -20.70 -14.19
N PHE A 135 3.68 -20.22 -12.94
CA PHE A 135 4.54 -19.15 -12.44
C PHE A 135 5.73 -19.63 -11.59
N MET A 136 5.86 -20.95 -11.37
CA MET A 136 7.05 -21.57 -10.78
C MET A 136 7.77 -22.52 -11.77
N LYS A 137 7.80 -22.14 -13.05
CA LYS A 137 8.94 -22.55 -13.88
C LYS A 137 10.19 -21.92 -13.29
N ASN A 138 11.06 -22.75 -12.72
CA ASN A 138 12.44 -22.38 -12.46
C ASN A 138 13.02 -21.77 -13.74
N VAL A 139 13.26 -20.46 -13.73
CA VAL A 139 14.08 -19.80 -14.75
C VAL A 139 15.52 -20.20 -14.46
N LYS A 140 15.87 -21.43 -14.87
CA LYS A 140 17.26 -21.78 -15.09
C LYS A 140 17.78 -20.79 -16.11
N SER A 141 18.59 -19.83 -15.67
CA SER A 141 19.25 -18.88 -16.55
C SER A 141 19.95 -19.66 -17.65
N ARG A 142 19.56 -19.43 -18.90
CA ARG A 142 20.13 -20.14 -20.05
C ARG A 142 21.48 -19.52 -20.36
N ASN A 143 22.53 -20.19 -19.90
CA ASN A 143 23.94 -19.95 -20.24
C ASN A 143 24.57 -18.65 -19.67
N ALA A 144 24.01 -18.03 -18.63
CA ALA A 144 24.80 -17.13 -17.80
C ALA A 144 25.95 -17.91 -17.14
N LYS A 145 27.18 -17.43 -17.26
CA LYS A 145 28.31 -17.97 -16.49
C LYS A 145 28.07 -17.69 -15.00
N PRO A 146 28.46 -18.59 -14.07
CA PRO A 146 28.45 -18.28 -12.65
C PRO A 146 29.26 -17.01 -12.36
N TYR A 147 28.77 -16.15 -11.47
CA TYR A 147 29.55 -15.01 -11.00
C TYR A 147 30.74 -15.52 -10.17
N THR A 148 31.94 -15.03 -10.48
CA THR A 148 33.19 -15.44 -9.84
C THR A 148 33.85 -14.31 -9.05
N GLY A 149 33.18 -13.15 -8.93
CA GLY A 149 33.66 -12.02 -8.13
C GLY A 149 33.28 -12.15 -6.65
N PRO A 150 33.79 -11.25 -5.79
CA PRO A 150 33.31 -11.13 -4.41
C PRO A 150 31.85 -10.66 -4.40
N PRO A 151 30.95 -11.26 -3.59
CA PRO A 151 29.54 -10.86 -3.54
C PRO A 151 29.36 -9.35 -3.27
N GLN A 152 28.57 -8.69 -4.11
CA GLN A 152 28.33 -7.24 -4.02
C GLN A 152 27.32 -6.93 -2.91
N LYS A 153 27.55 -5.88 -2.11
CA LYS A 153 26.76 -5.58 -0.92
C LYS A 153 25.53 -4.76 -1.23
N VAL A 154 24.36 -5.36 -1.05
CA VAL A 154 23.05 -4.74 -1.29
C VAL A 154 22.36 -4.46 0.05
N VAL A 155 22.23 -3.18 0.40
CA VAL A 155 21.43 -2.75 1.54
C VAL A 155 20.00 -2.45 1.07
N VAL A 156 19.01 -3.07 1.72
CA VAL A 156 17.59 -2.89 1.42
C VAL A 156 16.89 -2.24 2.61
N LEU A 157 16.37 -1.04 2.43
CA LEU A 157 15.66 -0.31 3.47
C LEU A 157 14.16 -0.60 3.41
N GLY A 158 13.59 -1.03 4.53
CA GLY A 158 12.17 -1.39 4.67
C GLY A 158 11.88 -2.88 4.48
N THR A 159 10.71 -3.30 4.96
CA THR A 159 10.20 -4.69 4.91
C THR A 159 8.76 -4.76 4.38
N GLY A 160 8.43 -3.84 3.46
CA GLY A 160 7.13 -3.75 2.80
C GLY A 160 7.08 -4.50 1.47
N TRP A 161 6.04 -4.22 0.67
CA TRP A 161 5.75 -4.90 -0.59
C TRP A 161 6.91 -4.92 -1.59
N ALA A 162 7.58 -3.77 -1.82
CA ALA A 162 8.70 -3.71 -2.74
C ALA A 162 9.93 -4.46 -2.23
N SER A 163 10.42 -4.12 -1.03
CA SER A 163 11.60 -4.74 -0.41
C SER A 163 11.51 -6.26 -0.35
N VAL A 164 10.38 -6.80 0.12
CA VAL A 164 10.17 -8.25 0.26
C VAL A 164 10.06 -8.96 -1.08
N ASN A 165 9.54 -8.31 -2.12
CA ASN A 165 9.53 -8.88 -3.47
C ASN A 165 10.86 -8.65 -4.22
N PHE A 166 11.73 -7.74 -3.77
CA PHE A 166 13.09 -7.62 -4.25
C PHE A 166 14.01 -8.70 -3.65
N PHE A 167 14.31 -8.65 -2.35
CA PHE A 167 15.39 -9.48 -1.78
C PHE A 167 15.12 -10.99 -1.87
N ARG A 168 13.85 -11.43 -1.87
CA ARG A 168 13.50 -12.86 -1.99
C ARG A 168 13.77 -13.44 -3.38
N HIS A 169 13.78 -12.61 -4.43
CA HIS A 169 14.01 -13.05 -5.82
C HIS A 169 15.46 -12.85 -6.27
N LEU A 170 16.28 -12.12 -5.51
CA LEU A 170 17.70 -11.90 -5.78
C LEU A 170 18.52 -13.20 -5.70
N ASP A 171 19.67 -13.25 -6.37
CA ASP A 171 20.60 -14.39 -6.32
C ASP A 171 21.66 -14.20 -5.20
N PRO A 172 21.61 -15.01 -4.12
CA PRO A 172 22.55 -14.95 -2.99
C PRO A 172 23.93 -15.54 -3.30
N ASN A 173 24.22 -15.88 -4.57
CA ASN A 173 25.56 -16.20 -5.06
C ASN A 173 26.24 -15.00 -5.74
N ILE A 174 25.49 -13.95 -6.09
CA ILE A 174 26.00 -12.71 -6.69
C ILE A 174 26.05 -11.59 -5.65
N TYR A 175 25.06 -11.55 -4.75
CA TYR A 175 24.87 -10.45 -3.80
C TYR A 175 24.90 -10.91 -2.33
N ASP A 176 25.56 -10.12 -1.50
CA ASP A 176 25.47 -10.15 -0.03
C ASP A 176 24.42 -9.13 0.41
N VAL A 177 23.36 -9.57 1.09
CA VAL A 177 22.14 -8.77 1.26
C VAL A 177 21.87 -8.46 2.72
N THR A 178 21.77 -7.17 3.06
CA THR A 178 21.39 -6.70 4.39
C THR A 178 20.06 -5.96 4.32
N VAL A 179 19.01 -6.52 4.93
CA VAL A 179 17.70 -5.86 5.07
C VAL A 179 17.65 -5.08 6.37
N ILE A 180 17.31 -3.79 6.32
CA ILE A 180 17.23 -2.92 7.49
C ILE A 180 15.82 -2.33 7.56
N SER A 181 15.10 -2.60 8.63
CA SER A 181 13.76 -2.05 8.86
C SER A 181 13.41 -2.08 10.35
N PRO A 182 12.69 -1.07 10.86
CA PRO A 182 12.22 -1.10 12.25
C PRO A 182 11.15 -2.17 12.48
N ARG A 183 10.59 -2.76 11.42
CA ARG A 183 9.51 -3.75 11.49
C ARG A 183 10.03 -5.13 11.07
N ASN A 184 10.12 -6.05 12.03
CA ASN A 184 10.65 -7.40 11.84
C ASN A 184 9.70 -8.41 11.16
N TYR A 185 8.55 -7.94 10.65
CA TYR A 185 7.62 -8.68 9.80
C TYR A 185 7.21 -7.85 8.57
N PHE A 186 6.73 -8.56 7.55
CA PHE A 186 6.03 -8.02 6.39
C PHE A 186 4.54 -7.84 6.70
N THR A 187 3.96 -6.72 6.30
CA THR A 187 2.53 -6.42 6.47
C THR A 187 1.75 -6.66 5.17
N PHE A 188 0.82 -7.62 5.15
CA PHE A 188 -0.13 -7.84 4.05
C PHE A 188 -1.25 -6.79 4.12
N THR A 189 -0.93 -5.55 3.75
CA THR A 189 -1.78 -4.37 3.95
C THR A 189 -3.25 -4.47 3.48
N PRO A 190 -3.64 -5.21 2.41
CA PRO A 190 -5.04 -5.26 1.97
C PRO A 190 -6.02 -5.94 2.94
N LEU A 191 -5.55 -6.70 3.93
CA LEU A 191 -6.42 -7.42 4.89
C LEU A 191 -6.48 -6.74 6.27
N LEU A 192 -5.85 -5.57 6.43
CA LEU A 192 -5.91 -4.81 7.68
C LEU A 192 -7.32 -4.38 8.12
N PRO A 193 -8.26 -4.00 7.22
CA PRO A 193 -9.65 -3.72 7.63
C PRO A 193 -10.32 -4.90 8.35
N SER A 194 -10.09 -6.13 7.87
CA SER A 194 -10.59 -7.36 8.49
C SER A 194 -10.00 -7.63 9.89
N VAL A 195 -8.80 -7.09 10.20
CA VAL A 195 -8.21 -7.19 11.54
C VAL A 195 -8.81 -6.16 12.50
N CYS A 196 -9.19 -4.97 12.02
CA CYS A 196 -9.89 -3.96 12.84
C CYS A 196 -11.21 -4.49 13.43
N ALA A 197 -11.92 -5.36 12.70
CA ALA A 197 -13.17 -5.97 13.12
C ALA A 197 -13.02 -7.37 13.76
N GLY A 198 -11.83 -7.99 13.71
CA GLY A 198 -11.63 -9.38 14.16
C GLY A 198 -12.20 -10.45 13.21
N THR A 199 -12.51 -10.08 11.97
CA THR A 199 -12.83 -11.01 10.86
C THR A 199 -11.64 -11.90 10.50
N LEU A 200 -10.42 -11.34 10.62
CA LEU A 200 -9.13 -12.02 10.52
C LEU A 200 -8.28 -11.71 11.75
N SER A 201 -7.37 -12.62 12.11
CA SER A 201 -6.38 -12.38 13.16
C SER A 201 -5.22 -11.52 12.64
N PRO A 202 -4.47 -10.85 13.54
CA PRO A 202 -3.16 -10.25 13.23
C PRO A 202 -2.22 -11.18 12.45
N LEU A 203 -2.27 -12.50 12.72
CA LEU A 203 -1.40 -13.50 12.11
C LEU A 203 -1.72 -13.79 10.64
N SER A 204 -2.92 -13.45 10.16
CA SER A 204 -3.25 -13.46 8.72
C SER A 204 -2.60 -12.31 7.95
N CYS A 205 -2.20 -11.23 8.64
CA CYS A 205 -1.62 -10.04 8.04
C CYS A 205 -0.10 -9.91 8.19
N ILE A 206 0.57 -10.79 8.95
CA ILE A 206 2.03 -10.74 9.15
C ILE A 206 2.77 -11.98 8.67
N GLU A 207 3.99 -11.78 8.16
CA GLU A 207 4.98 -12.85 7.96
C GLU A 207 6.35 -12.37 8.48
N PRO A 208 6.98 -13.06 9.44
CA PRO A 208 8.28 -12.66 10.00
C PRO A 208 9.37 -12.51 8.94
N VAL A 209 10.09 -11.39 8.92
CA VAL A 209 11.19 -11.15 7.97
C VAL A 209 12.29 -12.20 8.12
N ARG A 210 12.52 -12.69 9.34
CA ARG A 210 13.46 -13.79 9.62
C ARG A 210 13.06 -15.14 9.01
N SER A 211 11.81 -15.36 8.59
CA SER A 211 11.44 -16.52 7.75
C SER A 211 11.73 -16.23 6.27
N LEU A 212 11.47 -15.00 5.84
CA LEU A 212 11.61 -14.53 4.46
C LEU A 212 13.07 -14.39 4.00
N THR A 213 14.01 -14.16 4.92
CA THR A 213 15.46 -14.13 4.63
C THR A 213 16.09 -15.52 4.47
N TYR A 214 15.30 -16.60 4.46
CA TYR A 214 15.75 -17.96 4.15
C TYR A 214 15.03 -18.52 2.92
N ARG A 215 15.78 -19.24 2.06
CA ARG A 215 15.28 -19.91 0.87
C ARG A 215 15.79 -21.35 0.85
N ASN A 216 14.89 -22.31 0.99
CA ASN A 216 15.21 -23.75 1.08
C ASN A 216 16.26 -24.07 2.16
N GLY A 217 16.14 -23.46 3.34
CA GLY A 217 17.08 -23.65 4.47
C GLY A 217 18.37 -22.83 4.41
N ARG A 218 18.77 -22.33 3.22
CA ARG A 218 19.91 -21.40 3.09
C ARG A 218 19.48 -19.97 3.46
N LYS A 219 20.30 -19.28 4.28
CA LYS A 219 20.18 -17.83 4.48
C LYS A 219 20.47 -17.11 3.16
N VAL A 220 19.60 -16.19 2.75
CA VAL A 220 19.74 -15.37 1.53
C VAL A 220 19.83 -13.87 1.81
N ALA A 221 19.62 -13.44 3.04
CA ALA A 221 19.88 -12.09 3.53
C ALA A 221 20.09 -12.09 5.05
N ASP A 222 20.79 -11.09 5.57
CA ASP A 222 20.74 -10.71 6.99
C ASP A 222 19.63 -9.67 7.24
N PHE A 223 19.21 -9.55 8.50
CA PHE A 223 18.16 -8.60 8.91
C PHE A 223 18.50 -7.88 10.22
N TYR A 224 18.48 -6.55 10.17
CA TYR A 224 18.67 -5.66 11.33
C TYR A 224 17.38 -4.86 11.63
N GLU A 225 16.96 -4.91 12.90
CA GLU A 225 15.73 -4.25 13.37
C GLU A 225 15.99 -2.79 13.79
N ALA A 226 16.17 -1.93 12.80
CA ALA A 226 16.59 -0.54 12.98
C ALA A 226 15.90 0.42 12.01
N HIS A 227 15.74 1.68 12.44
CA HIS A 227 15.37 2.79 11.57
C HIS A 227 16.62 3.26 10.81
N CYS A 228 16.55 3.41 9.49
CA CYS A 228 17.55 4.18 8.76
C CYS A 228 17.28 5.68 8.98
N THR A 229 18.27 6.39 9.52
CA THR A 229 18.20 7.81 9.90
C THR A 229 18.93 8.71 8.92
N ASP A 230 19.91 8.18 8.17
CA ASP A 230 20.68 8.95 7.20
C ASP A 230 21.24 8.11 6.04
N VAL A 231 21.55 8.76 4.91
CA VAL A 231 22.24 8.15 3.77
C VAL A 231 23.37 9.06 3.27
N ASP A 232 24.61 8.64 3.54
CA ASP A 232 25.81 9.25 2.97
C ASP A 232 26.11 8.60 1.62
N PHE A 233 25.57 9.20 0.55
CA PHE A 233 25.78 8.74 -0.83
C PHE A 233 27.26 8.75 -1.25
N LYS A 234 28.06 9.70 -0.73
CA LYS A 234 29.47 9.88 -1.12
C LYS A 234 30.36 8.76 -0.57
N ASN A 235 30.18 8.39 0.70
CA ASN A 235 30.93 7.31 1.35
C ASN A 235 30.23 5.95 1.26
N ARG A 236 29.06 5.89 0.60
CA ARG A 236 28.17 4.73 0.45
C ARG A 236 27.83 4.07 1.78
N ILE A 237 27.28 4.85 2.69
CA ILE A 237 26.93 4.44 4.06
C ILE A 237 25.47 4.81 4.37
N VAL A 238 24.72 3.90 4.97
CA VAL A 238 23.50 4.24 5.72
C VAL A 238 23.80 4.35 7.21
N ALA A 239 23.24 5.35 7.89
CA ALA A 239 23.24 5.45 9.34
C ALA A 239 21.93 4.89 9.89
N CYS A 240 22.01 4.11 10.97
CA CYS A 240 20.87 3.36 11.49
C CYS A 240 20.81 3.36 13.02
N ASP A 241 19.59 3.51 13.52
CA ASP A 241 19.25 3.58 14.95
C ASP A 241 18.42 2.34 15.32
N SER A 242 18.94 1.52 16.22
CA SER A 242 18.26 0.31 16.69
C SER A 242 17.06 0.66 17.58
N ARG A 243 15.95 -0.08 17.44
CA ARG A 243 14.80 0.02 18.38
C ARG A 243 15.17 -0.35 19.82
N GLN A 244 16.27 -1.06 20.02
CA GLN A 244 16.80 -1.48 21.33
C GLN A 244 17.88 -0.51 21.86
N GLY A 245 18.09 0.62 21.17
CA GLY A 245 19.18 1.55 21.43
C GLY A 245 20.47 1.18 20.70
N GLY A 246 21.31 2.20 20.45
CA GLY A 246 22.57 2.08 19.72
C GLY A 246 22.48 2.55 18.26
N HIS A 247 23.52 3.29 17.85
CA HIS A 247 23.68 3.83 16.51
C HIS A 247 24.79 3.06 15.77
N PHE A 248 24.56 2.72 14.50
CA PHE A 248 25.53 2.01 13.68
C PHE A 248 25.52 2.50 12.23
N LYS A 249 26.53 2.09 11.46
CA LYS A 249 26.71 2.46 10.05
C LYS A 249 26.94 1.20 9.22
N VAL A 250 26.21 1.07 8.11
CA VAL A 250 26.34 -0.06 7.18
C VAL A 250 26.81 0.47 5.83
N LYS A 251 27.93 -0.07 5.33
CA LYS A 251 28.43 0.21 3.97
C LYS A 251 27.68 -0.61 2.93
N TYR A 252 27.47 -0.03 1.76
CA TYR A 252 26.84 -0.69 0.62
C TYR A 252 27.64 -0.48 -0.67
N ASP A 253 27.47 -1.41 -1.61
CA ASP A 253 27.83 -1.22 -3.01
C ASP A 253 26.59 -0.75 -3.80
N TYR A 254 25.40 -1.28 -3.42
CA TYR A 254 24.09 -0.86 -3.91
C TYR A 254 23.09 -0.62 -2.76
N LEU A 255 22.25 0.41 -2.89
CA LEU A 255 21.21 0.75 -1.91
C LEU A 255 19.82 0.71 -2.56
N VAL A 256 18.87 0.03 -1.93
CA VAL A 256 17.47 -0.03 -2.37
C VAL A 256 16.56 0.56 -1.29
N ILE A 257 16.03 1.76 -1.55
CA ILE A 257 15.16 2.51 -0.65
C ILE A 257 13.70 2.10 -0.91
N ALA A 258 13.15 1.21 -0.07
CA ALA A 258 11.80 0.67 -0.20
C ALA A 258 10.99 0.87 1.11
N VAL A 259 11.13 2.06 1.70
CA VAL A 259 10.58 2.45 3.01
C VAL A 259 9.08 2.79 2.98
N GLY A 260 8.50 3.01 1.80
CA GLY A 260 7.07 3.29 1.63
C GLY A 260 6.63 4.66 2.16
N SER A 261 5.37 4.76 2.59
CA SER A 261 4.73 6.01 3.00
C SER A 261 4.19 5.97 4.43
N GLU A 262 4.17 7.14 5.07
CA GLU A 262 3.31 7.43 6.23
C GLU A 262 1.89 7.83 5.77
N SER A 263 0.98 8.03 6.72
CA SER A 263 -0.35 8.60 6.49
C SER A 263 -0.30 10.12 6.41
N ASN A 264 -1.14 10.74 5.58
CA ASN A 264 -1.13 12.19 5.39
C ASN A 264 -2.28 12.88 6.12
N THR A 265 -1.97 13.78 7.05
CA THR A 265 -2.97 14.63 7.73
C THR A 265 -3.35 15.87 6.92
N PHE A 266 -2.69 16.12 5.78
CA PHE A 266 -2.83 17.33 4.95
C PHE A 266 -2.57 18.66 5.71
N GLY A 267 -1.88 18.60 6.86
CA GLY A 267 -1.69 19.75 7.76
C GLY A 267 -2.92 20.09 8.60
N ILE A 268 -3.99 19.27 8.57
CA ILE A 268 -5.18 19.46 9.39
C ILE A 268 -4.82 19.25 10.86
N LYS A 269 -5.21 20.21 11.71
CA LYS A 269 -4.84 20.27 13.13
C LYS A 269 -5.32 19.02 13.88
N ASP A 270 -4.47 18.54 14.80
CA ASP A 270 -4.69 17.50 15.80
C ASP A 270 -5.10 16.09 15.30
N VAL A 271 -5.22 15.87 13.98
CA VAL A 271 -5.51 14.55 13.38
C VAL A 271 -4.56 13.47 13.88
N ALA A 272 -3.26 13.75 13.95
CA ALA A 272 -2.24 12.79 14.41
C ALA A 272 -2.30 12.47 15.91
N ALA A 273 -3.07 13.21 16.71
CA ALA A 273 -3.27 12.96 18.13
C ALA A 273 -4.63 12.31 18.43
N ASN A 274 -5.66 12.63 17.65
CA ASN A 274 -7.06 12.24 17.93
C ASN A 274 -7.64 11.18 16.97
N ALA A 275 -6.97 10.89 15.84
CA ALA A 275 -7.41 9.87 14.89
C ALA A 275 -6.46 8.67 14.80
N PHE A 276 -7.01 7.50 14.50
CA PHE A 276 -6.28 6.27 14.23
C PHE A 276 -5.98 6.18 12.73
N PHE A 277 -4.76 5.80 12.36
CA PHE A 277 -4.42 5.49 10.97
C PHE A 277 -4.58 3.98 10.69
N LEU A 278 -4.61 3.55 9.43
CA LEU A 278 -4.56 2.12 9.09
C LEU A 278 -3.46 1.85 8.04
N LYS A 279 -2.33 1.32 8.51
CA LYS A 279 -1.10 1.06 7.74
C LYS A 279 -0.37 -0.19 8.22
N GLU A 280 -0.35 -0.42 9.53
CA GLU A 280 0.29 -1.57 10.18
C GLU A 280 -0.71 -2.40 11.01
N VAL A 281 -0.28 -3.57 11.49
CA VAL A 281 -1.15 -4.48 12.27
C VAL A 281 -1.40 -3.98 13.69
N GLU A 282 -0.42 -3.32 14.32
CA GLU A 282 -0.59 -2.66 15.61
C GLU A 282 -1.66 -1.57 15.55
N HIS A 283 -1.78 -0.89 14.39
CA HIS A 283 -2.85 0.09 14.19
C HIS A 283 -4.22 -0.59 14.17
N ALA A 284 -4.37 -1.70 13.44
CA ALA A 284 -5.61 -2.47 13.38
C ALA A 284 -6.00 -3.02 14.77
N MET A 285 -5.03 -3.52 15.54
CA MET A 285 -5.22 -3.96 16.92
C MET A 285 -5.60 -2.80 17.85
N ALA A 286 -4.97 -1.64 17.72
CA ALA A 286 -5.31 -0.45 18.51
C ALA A 286 -6.73 0.07 18.21
N ILE A 287 -7.15 0.04 16.94
CA ILE A 287 -8.52 0.35 16.51
C ILE A 287 -9.50 -0.65 17.12
N ARG A 288 -9.26 -1.97 16.99
CA ARG A 288 -10.11 -3.01 17.56
C ARG A 288 -10.25 -2.85 19.09
N LYS A 289 -9.14 -2.61 19.80
CA LYS A 289 -9.11 -2.32 21.24
C LYS A 289 -9.93 -1.08 21.59
N LYS A 290 -9.87 -0.02 20.78
CA LYS A 290 -10.66 1.21 20.97
C LYS A 290 -12.15 0.99 20.74
N VAL A 291 -12.54 0.27 19.69
CA VAL A 291 -13.94 -0.12 19.43
C VAL A 291 -14.50 -0.91 20.61
N MET A 292 -13.81 -1.97 21.06
CA MET A 292 -14.26 -2.78 22.20
C MET A 292 -14.34 -1.96 23.49
N ASN A 293 -13.32 -1.17 23.82
CA ASN A 293 -13.35 -0.31 25.01
C ASN A 293 -14.52 0.70 24.98
N ASN A 294 -14.94 1.18 23.80
CA ASN A 294 -16.11 2.07 23.70
C ASN A 294 -17.43 1.34 24.00
N PHE A 295 -17.59 0.09 23.54
CA PHE A 295 -18.75 -0.74 23.90
C PHE A 295 -18.80 -1.04 25.39
N GLU A 296 -17.69 -1.45 26.00
CA GLU A 296 -17.60 -1.70 27.45
C GLU A 296 -17.95 -0.43 28.26
N LEU A 297 -17.40 0.74 27.89
CA LEU A 297 -17.69 2.01 28.54
C LEU A 297 -19.17 2.44 28.37
N ALA A 298 -19.76 2.21 27.19
CA ALA A 298 -21.17 2.52 26.93
C ALA A 298 -22.13 1.59 27.71
N ALA A 299 -21.70 0.35 28.01
CA ALA A 299 -22.49 -0.61 28.78
C ALA A 299 -22.55 -0.30 30.29
N LEU A 300 -21.67 0.56 30.81
CA LEU A 300 -21.62 0.88 32.24
C LEU A 300 -22.90 1.59 32.72
N PRO A 301 -23.44 1.26 33.91
CA PRO A 301 -24.70 1.85 34.41
C PRO A 301 -24.69 3.38 34.52
N GLN A 302 -23.53 3.99 34.82
CA GLN A 302 -23.37 5.43 34.96
C GLN A 302 -23.24 6.20 33.64
N THR A 303 -23.10 5.51 32.50
CA THR A 303 -22.91 6.18 31.20
C THR A 303 -24.24 6.66 30.65
N SER A 304 -24.38 7.98 30.47
CA SER A 304 -25.61 8.61 29.98
C SER A 304 -25.83 8.35 28.49
N GLU A 305 -27.09 8.44 28.03
CA GLU A 305 -27.45 8.14 26.62
C GLU A 305 -26.66 8.97 25.62
N LYS A 306 -26.53 10.29 25.83
CA LYS A 306 -25.70 11.17 24.99
C LYS A 306 -24.22 10.74 24.92
N GLU A 307 -23.68 10.15 25.99
CA GLU A 307 -22.32 9.62 26.02
C GLU A 307 -22.23 8.24 25.35
N ARG A 308 -23.30 7.41 25.40
CA ARG A 308 -23.41 6.19 24.58
C ARG A 308 -23.45 6.52 23.09
N ASP A 309 -24.32 7.43 22.68
CA ASP A 309 -24.42 7.92 21.29
C ASP A 309 -23.06 8.40 20.78
N ARG A 310 -22.34 9.15 21.63
CA ARG A 310 -20.98 9.60 21.31
C ARG A 310 -20.01 8.43 21.20
N LEU A 311 -19.86 7.61 22.24
CA LEU A 311 -18.90 6.50 22.29
C LEU A 311 -19.10 5.50 21.15
N LEU A 312 -20.34 5.33 20.70
CA LEU A 312 -20.74 4.35 19.69
C LEU A 312 -20.96 4.95 18.29
N HIS A 313 -20.69 6.25 18.09
CA HIS A 313 -20.55 6.84 16.76
C HIS A 313 -19.11 6.70 16.26
N PHE A 314 -18.93 5.92 15.20
CA PHE A 314 -17.64 5.61 14.60
C PHE A 314 -17.48 6.37 13.27
N VAL A 315 -16.42 7.17 13.14
CA VAL A 315 -16.18 7.95 11.91
C VAL A 315 -15.03 7.38 11.11
N VAL A 316 -15.23 7.18 9.80
CA VAL A 316 -14.19 6.83 8.84
C VAL A 316 -13.99 7.99 7.87
N VAL A 317 -12.75 8.41 7.64
CA VAL A 317 -12.39 9.53 6.75
C VAL A 317 -11.60 8.99 5.55
N GLY A 318 -12.16 9.17 4.35
CA GLY A 318 -11.64 8.69 3.08
C GLY A 318 -12.47 7.55 2.49
N GLY A 319 -13.10 7.78 1.34
CA GLY A 319 -13.90 6.83 0.58
C GLY A 319 -13.12 5.94 -0.40
N GLY A 320 -11.80 5.86 -0.25
CA GLY A 320 -10.98 4.85 -0.94
C GLY A 320 -11.22 3.43 -0.37
N PRO A 321 -10.66 2.37 -0.99
CA PRO A 321 -10.86 0.98 -0.58
C PRO A 321 -10.70 0.75 0.91
N THR A 322 -9.58 1.16 1.51
CA THR A 322 -9.30 1.00 2.95
C THR A 322 -10.41 1.53 3.87
N GLY A 323 -11.02 2.67 3.53
CA GLY A 323 -12.08 3.28 4.33
C GLY A 323 -13.45 2.62 4.10
N VAL A 324 -13.76 2.28 2.84
CA VAL A 324 -14.97 1.51 2.47
C VAL A 324 -14.97 0.13 3.12
N GLU A 325 -13.85 -0.60 3.01
CA GLU A 325 -13.67 -1.92 3.62
C GLU A 325 -13.72 -1.84 5.14
N SER A 326 -13.14 -0.82 5.77
CA SER A 326 -13.22 -0.66 7.22
C SER A 326 -14.63 -0.32 7.72
N ALA A 327 -15.34 0.58 7.03
CA ALA A 327 -16.73 0.91 7.38
C ALA A 327 -17.65 -0.31 7.22
N ALA A 328 -17.45 -1.11 6.17
CA ALA A 328 -18.14 -2.38 5.95
C ALA A 328 -17.85 -3.42 7.04
N GLU A 329 -16.57 -3.66 7.35
CA GLU A 329 -16.15 -4.62 8.37
C GLU A 329 -16.65 -4.24 9.78
N PHE A 330 -16.69 -2.95 10.14
CA PHE A 330 -17.34 -2.50 11.37
C PHE A 330 -18.85 -2.72 11.35
N ALA A 331 -19.53 -2.38 10.25
CA ALA A 331 -20.98 -2.54 10.14
C ALA A 331 -21.40 -4.01 10.26
N ASP A 332 -20.70 -4.93 9.57
CA ASP A 332 -20.94 -6.37 9.69
C ASP A 332 -20.63 -6.88 11.11
N PHE A 333 -19.52 -6.45 11.73
CA PHE A 333 -19.21 -6.82 13.12
C PHE A 333 -20.28 -6.38 14.13
N ILE A 334 -20.80 -5.16 13.97
CA ILE A 334 -21.89 -4.63 14.82
C ILE A 334 -23.17 -5.44 14.61
N LYS A 335 -23.53 -5.66 13.34
CA LYS A 335 -24.77 -6.32 12.89
C LYS A 335 -24.79 -7.81 13.24
N GLU A 336 -23.68 -8.50 13.02
CA GLU A 336 -23.58 -9.96 13.14
C GLU A 336 -23.12 -10.42 14.53
N ASP A 337 -22.24 -9.69 15.22
CA ASP A 337 -21.68 -10.13 16.51
C ASP A 337 -22.13 -9.25 17.69
N MET A 338 -21.87 -7.93 17.65
CA MET A 338 -22.15 -7.05 18.81
C MET A 338 -23.65 -6.95 19.13
N SER A 339 -24.53 -7.14 18.15
CA SER A 339 -25.99 -7.23 18.34
C SER A 339 -26.43 -8.37 19.27
N LYS A 340 -25.63 -9.43 19.39
CA LYS A 340 -25.87 -10.56 20.30
C LYS A 340 -25.44 -10.26 21.74
N TYR A 341 -24.32 -9.56 21.90
CA TYR A 341 -23.66 -9.34 23.20
C TYR A 341 -24.06 -8.02 23.88
N PHE A 342 -24.39 -6.99 23.10
CA PHE A 342 -24.80 -5.67 23.57
C PHE A 342 -26.10 -5.18 22.91
N PRO A 343 -27.19 -5.99 22.88
CA PRO A 343 -28.45 -5.62 22.19
C PRO A 343 -29.04 -4.29 22.66
N GLN A 344 -28.85 -3.94 23.94
CA GLN A 344 -29.28 -2.68 24.54
C GLN A 344 -28.50 -1.44 24.04
N LEU A 345 -27.32 -1.63 23.44
CA LEU A 345 -26.49 -0.55 22.93
C LEU A 345 -26.70 -0.28 21.44
N ILE A 346 -27.22 -1.24 20.67
CA ILE A 346 -27.40 -1.13 19.21
C ILE A 346 -28.18 0.14 18.78
N PRO A 347 -29.23 0.61 19.48
CA PRO A 347 -29.90 1.87 19.13
C PRO A 347 -29.01 3.13 19.18
N HIS A 348 -27.90 3.08 19.92
CA HIS A 348 -26.92 4.17 20.04
C HIS A 348 -25.75 4.04 19.03
N VAL A 349 -25.61 2.91 18.35
CA VAL A 349 -24.48 2.66 17.43
C VAL A 349 -24.72 3.34 16.08
N SER A 350 -23.72 4.04 15.56
CA SER A 350 -23.77 4.63 14.23
C SER A 350 -22.39 4.68 13.58
N ILE A 351 -22.36 4.67 12.24
CA ILE A 351 -21.13 4.81 11.45
C ILE A 351 -21.31 5.95 10.45
N SER A 352 -20.38 6.89 10.38
CA SER A 352 -20.30 7.88 9.31
C SER A 352 -19.04 7.71 8.47
N LEU A 353 -19.17 7.76 7.15
CA LEU A 353 -18.03 7.76 6.20
C LEU A 353 -17.96 9.12 5.50
N ILE A 354 -16.90 9.88 5.76
CA ILE A 354 -16.65 11.21 5.19
C ILE A 354 -15.69 11.09 3.98
N GLU A 355 -16.09 11.59 2.81
CA GLU A 355 -15.29 11.59 1.58
C GLU A 355 -15.36 12.95 0.88
N GLY A 356 -14.19 13.47 0.45
CA GLY A 356 -14.08 14.80 -0.16
C GLY A 356 -14.61 14.89 -1.59
N GLY A 357 -14.56 13.79 -2.34
CA GLY A 357 -15.07 13.62 -3.70
C GLY A 357 -16.57 13.30 -3.78
N SER A 358 -17.07 13.12 -5.00
CA SER A 358 -18.50 12.95 -5.30
C SER A 358 -19.04 11.52 -5.26
N ARG A 359 -18.19 10.52 -5.03
CA ARG A 359 -18.51 9.09 -4.95
C ARG A 359 -17.50 8.35 -4.08
N LEU A 360 -17.90 7.21 -3.53
CA LEU A 360 -16.97 6.22 -2.96
C LEU A 360 -16.21 5.49 -4.08
N LEU A 361 -15.07 4.88 -3.71
CA LEU A 361 -14.22 4.11 -4.61
C LEU A 361 -13.89 4.88 -5.89
N GLY A 362 -13.52 6.17 -5.79
CA GLY A 362 -13.41 7.08 -6.94
C GLY A 362 -12.47 6.68 -8.08
N THR A 363 -11.60 5.67 -7.87
CA THR A 363 -10.75 5.04 -8.90
C THR A 363 -11.43 3.89 -9.66
N TYR A 364 -12.68 3.55 -9.33
CA TYR A 364 -13.48 2.49 -9.94
C TYR A 364 -14.55 3.06 -10.88
N PRO A 365 -15.05 2.24 -11.83
CA PRO A 365 -16.24 2.55 -12.62
C PRO A 365 -17.43 3.04 -11.77
N PRO A 366 -18.22 4.03 -12.25
CA PRO A 366 -19.31 4.63 -11.47
C PRO A 366 -20.39 3.64 -11.02
N ASP A 367 -20.58 2.54 -11.75
CA ASP A 367 -21.54 1.49 -11.42
C ASP A 367 -21.05 0.56 -10.30
N ILE A 368 -19.73 0.48 -10.05
CA ILE A 368 -19.16 -0.13 -8.84
C ILE A 368 -19.29 0.83 -7.65
N SER A 369 -18.99 2.13 -7.82
CA SER A 369 -19.21 3.15 -6.78
C SER A 369 -20.66 3.12 -6.27
N ALA A 370 -21.63 3.19 -7.19
CA ALA A 370 -23.05 3.19 -6.85
C ALA A 370 -23.51 1.90 -6.16
N PHE A 371 -22.92 0.74 -6.49
CA PHE A 371 -23.19 -0.51 -5.78
C PHE A 371 -22.67 -0.46 -4.34
N ALA A 372 -21.42 -0.02 -4.13
CA ALA A 372 -20.83 0.11 -2.81
C ALA A 372 -21.57 1.13 -1.92
N GLU A 373 -21.92 2.29 -2.48
CA GLU A 373 -22.74 3.32 -1.82
C GLU A 373 -24.10 2.76 -1.41
N LYS A 374 -24.74 1.96 -2.27
CA LYS A 374 -26.02 1.32 -1.99
C LYS A 374 -25.93 0.30 -0.85
N THR A 375 -25.02 -0.67 -0.91
CA THR A 375 -24.88 -1.69 0.15
C THR A 375 -24.54 -1.05 1.49
N LEU A 376 -23.63 -0.07 1.53
CA LEU A 376 -23.30 0.65 2.77
C LEU A 376 -24.49 1.42 3.38
N THR A 377 -25.37 2.01 2.56
CA THR A 377 -26.51 2.81 3.06
C THR A 377 -27.76 1.99 3.34
N GLU A 378 -28.21 1.17 2.37
CA GLU A 378 -29.47 0.43 2.46
C GLU A 378 -29.37 -0.85 3.31
N GLU A 379 -28.23 -1.56 3.28
CA GLU A 379 -28.09 -2.85 3.97
C GLU A 379 -27.33 -2.76 5.30
N LEU A 380 -26.54 -1.70 5.49
CA LEU A 380 -25.60 -1.53 6.61
C LEU A 380 -25.76 -0.19 7.35
N HIS A 381 -26.61 0.70 6.85
CA HIS A 381 -26.99 1.98 7.47
C HIS A 381 -25.82 2.92 7.82
N VAL A 382 -24.71 2.80 7.09
CA VAL A 382 -23.57 3.71 7.17
C VAL A 382 -23.95 5.05 6.55
N LYS A 383 -23.82 6.12 7.33
CA LYS A 383 -24.13 7.49 6.93
C LYS A 383 -23.02 8.04 6.03
N LEU A 384 -23.27 8.11 4.73
CA LEU A 384 -22.33 8.68 3.77
C LEU A 384 -22.38 10.22 3.80
N LEU A 385 -21.21 10.82 3.96
CA LEU A 385 -20.96 12.25 3.88
C LEU A 385 -19.98 12.48 2.72
N LEU A 386 -20.49 12.33 1.50
CA LEU A 386 -19.78 12.67 0.28
C LEU A 386 -19.57 14.19 0.16
N ARG A 387 -18.68 14.61 -0.73
CA ARG A 387 -18.33 16.01 -1.00
C ARG A 387 -18.07 16.79 0.28
N SER A 388 -17.35 16.19 1.22
CA SER A 388 -17.15 16.69 2.58
C SER A 388 -15.69 16.60 2.97
N THR A 389 -15.06 17.74 3.26
CA THR A 389 -13.65 17.82 3.68
C THR A 389 -13.58 18.01 5.19
N VAL A 390 -12.85 17.14 5.90
CA VAL A 390 -12.55 17.35 7.32
C VAL A 390 -11.58 18.53 7.48
N VAL A 391 -11.85 19.39 8.46
CA VAL A 391 -11.07 20.61 8.77
C VAL A 391 -10.54 20.66 10.21
N GLY A 392 -10.85 19.64 11.02
CA GLY A 392 -10.27 19.44 12.35
C GLY A 392 -10.76 18.15 13.00
N VAL A 393 -9.92 17.51 13.82
CA VAL A 393 -10.30 16.36 14.65
C VAL A 393 -9.86 16.63 16.08
N ASP A 394 -10.85 16.87 16.94
CA ASP A 394 -10.69 17.07 18.38
C ASP A 394 -10.94 15.73 19.11
N ALA A 395 -10.62 15.63 20.40
CA ALA A 395 -10.61 14.36 21.14
C ALA A 395 -11.97 13.65 21.23
N THR A 396 -13.06 14.38 21.02
CA THR A 396 -14.45 13.89 21.11
C THR A 396 -15.32 14.26 19.91
N SER A 397 -14.79 15.01 18.93
CA SER A 397 -15.55 15.44 17.75
C SER A 397 -14.68 15.66 16.50
N VAL A 398 -15.32 15.61 15.34
CA VAL A 398 -14.73 15.89 14.02
C VAL A 398 -15.52 17.00 13.35
N ARG A 399 -14.80 17.96 12.76
CA ARG A 399 -15.38 19.13 12.09
C ARG A 399 -15.12 19.05 10.59
N TYR A 400 -16.16 19.23 9.78
CA TYR A 400 -16.10 19.08 8.32
C TYR A 400 -16.89 20.16 7.59
N VAL A 401 -16.45 20.50 6.38
CA VAL A 401 -17.08 21.51 5.51
C VAL A 401 -17.58 20.83 4.24
N SER A 402 -18.72 21.28 3.71
CA SER A 402 -19.26 20.75 2.45
C SER A 402 -18.65 21.44 1.23
N ASN A 403 -18.31 20.62 0.23
CA ASN A 403 -17.84 20.99 -1.09
C ASN A 403 -18.98 21.05 -2.13
N GLU A 404 -20.24 20.87 -1.71
CA GLU A 404 -21.39 21.03 -2.62
C GLU A 404 -21.51 22.49 -3.12
N PRO A 405 -21.93 22.71 -4.38
CA PRO A 405 -22.21 24.05 -4.89
C PRO A 405 -23.24 24.79 -4.03
N GLY A 406 -22.92 26.01 -3.62
CA GLY A 406 -23.81 26.83 -2.77
C GLY A 406 -23.91 26.41 -1.30
N ALA A 407 -23.24 25.33 -0.86
CA ALA A 407 -23.25 24.93 0.55
C ALA A 407 -22.41 25.88 1.42
N SER A 408 -22.89 26.12 2.65
CA SER A 408 -22.18 26.93 3.65
C SER A 408 -20.77 26.38 3.92
N LYS A 409 -19.84 27.31 4.16
CA LYS A 409 -18.45 27.01 4.55
C LYS A 409 -18.22 26.95 6.06
N GLU A 410 -19.26 27.18 6.85
CA GLU A 410 -19.24 26.92 8.29
C GLU A 410 -18.99 25.42 8.57
N PRO A 411 -18.01 25.07 9.43
CA PRO A 411 -17.76 23.69 9.79
C PRO A 411 -18.94 23.06 10.54
N LYS A 412 -19.44 21.94 10.04
CA LYS A 412 -20.37 21.06 10.75
C LYS A 412 -19.59 20.13 11.67
N GLU A 413 -20.11 19.90 12.87
CA GLU A 413 -19.49 19.03 13.88
C GLU A 413 -20.23 17.68 13.98
N LEU A 414 -19.48 16.62 14.24
CA LEU A 414 -19.99 15.31 14.65
C LEU A 414 -19.21 14.88 15.89
N LEU A 415 -19.91 14.60 16.99
CA LEU A 415 -19.32 13.94 18.15
C LEU A 415 -18.95 12.49 17.77
N HIS A 416 -17.86 11.95 18.29
CA HIS A 416 -17.41 10.58 17.97
C HIS A 416 -16.85 9.83 19.18
N GLY A 417 -16.80 8.50 19.03
CA GLY A 417 -16.11 7.58 19.92
C GLY A 417 -14.69 7.30 19.47
N PHE A 418 -14.45 7.28 18.15
CA PHE A 418 -13.13 7.33 17.51
C PHE A 418 -13.24 7.81 16.04
N VAL A 419 -12.11 8.20 15.47
CA VAL A 419 -11.96 8.47 14.03
C VAL A 419 -10.91 7.54 13.43
N LEU A 420 -11.23 6.86 12.33
CA LEU A 420 -10.28 6.22 11.42
C LEU A 420 -9.94 7.18 10.28
N TRP A 421 -8.67 7.56 10.18
CA TRP A 421 -8.10 8.32 9.08
C TRP A 421 -7.51 7.39 8.01
N ALA A 422 -8.31 7.10 6.98
CA ALA A 422 -7.94 6.27 5.83
C ALA A 422 -7.61 7.09 4.57
N SER A 423 -7.52 8.42 4.68
CA SER A 423 -7.27 9.34 3.56
C SER A 423 -5.81 9.80 3.50
N GLY A 424 -5.19 9.66 2.32
CA GLY A 424 -3.90 10.29 2.00
C GLY A 424 -2.64 9.55 2.45
N VAL A 425 -1.60 9.66 1.62
CA VAL A 425 -0.25 9.12 1.85
C VAL A 425 0.78 10.26 1.79
N GLY A 426 1.87 10.12 2.55
CA GLY A 426 2.94 11.12 2.66
C GLY A 426 4.34 10.51 2.76
N GLU A 427 5.36 11.32 2.48
CA GLU A 427 6.77 10.93 2.52
C GLU A 427 7.20 10.59 3.96
N VAL A 428 7.88 9.48 4.21
CA VAL A 428 8.49 9.23 5.54
C VAL A 428 9.66 10.21 5.81
N PRO A 429 10.08 10.45 7.08
CA PRO A 429 11.08 11.48 7.41
C PRO A 429 12.41 11.35 6.64
N LEU A 430 12.90 10.12 6.42
CA LEU A 430 14.10 9.85 5.62
C LEU A 430 13.96 10.35 4.17
N VAL A 431 12.80 10.15 3.55
CA VAL A 431 12.51 10.61 2.19
C VAL A 431 12.42 12.13 2.16
N LYS A 432 11.73 12.75 3.14
CA LYS A 432 11.66 14.21 3.28
C LYS A 432 13.06 14.83 3.38
N LYS A 433 13.97 14.20 4.14
CA LYS A 433 15.37 14.64 4.30
C LYS A 433 16.14 14.54 2.98
N ILE A 434 16.17 13.35 2.36
CA ILE A 434 16.91 13.12 1.10
C ILE A 434 16.44 14.07 0.00
N ILE A 435 15.12 14.32 -0.12
CA ILE A 435 14.57 15.30 -1.06
C ILE A 435 15.10 16.71 -0.76
N ALA A 436 15.00 17.17 0.49
CA ALA A 436 15.42 18.52 0.87
C ALA A 436 16.92 18.78 0.64
N GLU A 437 17.77 17.77 0.80
CA GLU A 437 19.23 17.89 0.72
C GLU A 437 19.80 17.66 -0.69
N ASN A 438 19.12 16.87 -1.54
CA ASN A 438 19.66 16.44 -2.85
C ASN A 438 18.81 16.88 -4.05
N PHE A 439 17.55 17.27 -3.83
CA PHE A 439 16.58 17.62 -4.87
C PHE A 439 15.84 18.92 -4.51
N PRO A 440 16.55 20.08 -4.51
CA PRO A 440 15.97 21.37 -4.11
C PRO A 440 14.75 21.73 -4.97
N ASN A 441 13.74 22.33 -4.33
CA ASN A 441 12.52 22.73 -5.03
C ASN A 441 12.82 23.78 -6.10
N VAL A 442 12.45 23.49 -7.34
CA VAL A 442 12.51 24.44 -8.46
C VAL A 442 11.29 25.36 -8.40
N GLU A 443 11.50 26.67 -8.54
CA GLU A 443 10.43 27.66 -8.53
C GLU A 443 9.38 27.38 -9.63
N GLY A 444 8.11 27.63 -9.33
CA GLY A 444 6.97 27.33 -10.21
C GLY A 444 6.64 25.83 -10.37
N LYS A 445 7.47 24.90 -9.88
CA LYS A 445 7.19 23.46 -9.92
C LYS A 445 6.62 22.95 -8.58
N PRO A 446 5.72 21.95 -8.59
CA PRO A 446 5.24 21.33 -7.36
C PRO A 446 6.36 20.56 -6.66
N ARG A 447 6.42 20.66 -5.32
CA ARG A 447 7.31 19.84 -4.48
C ARG A 447 7.16 18.35 -4.80
N LEU A 448 8.30 17.66 -4.92
CA LEU A 448 8.37 16.20 -5.08
C LEU A 448 7.69 15.48 -3.90
N ARG A 449 6.90 14.43 -4.19
CA ARG A 449 6.18 13.62 -3.18
C ARG A 449 6.79 12.23 -2.95
N GLY A 450 7.98 12.00 -3.50
CA GLY A 450 8.73 10.76 -3.47
C GLY A 450 10.09 11.00 -4.11
N LEU A 451 11.02 10.06 -3.89
CA LEU A 451 12.36 10.10 -4.46
C LEU A 451 12.27 10.03 -5.99
N PRO A 452 12.85 10.98 -6.73
CA PRO A 452 12.80 10.97 -8.19
C PRO A 452 13.73 9.87 -8.70
N VAL A 453 13.16 8.90 -9.43
CA VAL A 453 13.91 7.79 -10.05
C VAL A 453 13.75 7.81 -11.56
N ASP A 454 14.74 7.30 -12.28
CA ASP A 454 14.64 7.11 -13.73
C ASP A 454 13.71 5.94 -14.10
N ALA A 455 13.56 5.70 -15.40
CA ALA A 455 12.77 4.60 -15.94
C ALA A 455 13.30 3.20 -15.57
N GLN A 456 14.53 3.07 -15.04
CA GLN A 456 15.15 1.83 -14.55
C GLN A 456 15.13 1.76 -13.00
N LEU A 457 14.39 2.67 -12.35
CA LEU A 457 14.20 2.82 -10.90
C LEU A 457 15.46 3.26 -10.12
N ARG A 458 16.51 3.75 -10.80
CA ARG A 458 17.68 4.38 -10.15
C ARG A 458 17.32 5.77 -9.66
N LEU A 459 17.76 6.12 -8.46
CA LEU A 459 17.67 7.48 -7.92
C LEU A 459 18.46 8.44 -8.82
N LEU A 460 17.83 9.54 -9.25
CA LEU A 460 18.49 10.49 -10.15
C LEU A 460 19.80 11.01 -9.53
N ASN A 461 20.83 11.13 -10.37
CA ASN A 461 22.21 11.49 -9.99
C ASN A 461 22.93 10.48 -9.06
N GLN A 462 22.36 9.31 -8.77
CA GLN A 462 22.92 8.31 -7.86
C GLN A 462 22.82 6.88 -8.46
N PRO A 463 23.71 6.51 -9.41
CA PRO A 463 23.55 5.29 -10.22
C PRO A 463 23.54 3.97 -9.42
N ASN A 464 24.18 3.94 -8.24
CA ASN A 464 24.22 2.79 -7.33
C ASN A 464 23.01 2.71 -6.37
N VAL A 465 22.07 3.66 -6.44
CA VAL A 465 20.94 3.78 -5.52
C VAL A 465 19.63 3.66 -6.29
N TYR A 466 18.67 2.96 -5.70
CA TYR A 466 17.35 2.70 -6.25
C TYR A 466 16.26 3.08 -5.23
N ALA A 467 15.06 3.44 -5.69
CA ALA A 467 13.90 3.60 -4.81
C ALA A 467 12.66 2.92 -5.40
N LEU A 468 11.85 2.30 -4.54
CA LEU A 468 10.74 1.43 -4.93
C LEU A 468 9.49 1.62 -4.06
N GLY A 469 8.30 1.41 -4.63
CA GLY A 469 7.00 1.56 -3.99
C GLY A 469 6.67 3.00 -3.64
N ASP A 470 5.76 3.19 -2.67
CA ASP A 470 5.17 4.49 -2.29
C ASP A 470 6.18 5.61 -1.89
N CYS A 471 7.48 5.31 -1.76
CA CYS A 471 8.53 6.32 -1.54
C CYS A 471 9.23 6.81 -2.82
N ALA A 472 8.91 6.28 -3.99
CA ALA A 472 9.53 6.63 -5.28
C ALA A 472 8.56 7.32 -6.24
N ALA A 473 9.10 8.10 -7.17
CA ALA A 473 8.35 8.73 -8.26
C ALA A 473 9.16 8.64 -9.56
N ILE A 474 8.66 7.89 -10.54
CA ILE A 474 9.35 7.72 -11.83
C ILE A 474 9.29 9.02 -12.63
N ALA A 475 10.46 9.55 -12.97
CA ALA A 475 10.71 10.60 -13.94
C ALA A 475 11.41 9.94 -15.16
N PRO A 476 10.67 9.51 -16.19
CA PRO A 476 11.26 8.86 -17.34
C PRO A 476 12.13 9.85 -18.16
N PRO A 477 13.05 9.36 -19.02
CA PRO A 477 13.66 10.21 -20.03
C PRO A 477 12.56 10.82 -20.91
N ARG A 478 12.69 12.08 -21.28
CA ARG A 478 11.71 12.78 -22.11
C ARG A 478 11.77 12.30 -23.55
N LEU A 479 10.61 12.12 -24.18
CA LEU A 479 10.52 11.87 -25.61
C LEU A 479 10.93 13.09 -26.42
N ALA A 480 10.57 14.30 -25.96
CA ALA A 480 10.91 15.54 -26.65
C ALA A 480 12.44 15.73 -26.78
N ASP A 481 13.20 15.40 -25.74
CA ASP A 481 14.68 15.46 -25.75
C ASP A 481 15.31 14.49 -26.78
N ALA A 482 14.54 13.49 -27.25
CA ALA A 482 14.93 12.53 -28.28
C ALA A 482 14.22 12.77 -29.64
N ALA A 483 13.48 13.88 -29.81
CA ALA A 483 12.60 14.10 -30.95
C ALA A 483 13.35 14.03 -32.31
N GLN A 484 14.54 14.64 -32.41
CA GLN A 484 15.35 14.60 -33.63
C GLN A 484 15.81 13.17 -34.01
N GLU A 485 16.18 12.35 -33.02
CA GLU A 485 16.55 10.95 -33.22
C GLU A 485 15.34 10.11 -33.68
N LEU A 486 14.18 10.31 -33.04
CA LEU A 486 12.95 9.61 -33.40
C LEU A 486 12.43 10.03 -34.78
N PHE A 487 12.49 11.32 -35.12
CA PHE A 487 12.08 11.86 -36.43
C PHE A 487 12.96 11.31 -37.56
N SER A 488 14.28 11.31 -37.37
CA SER A 488 15.23 10.72 -38.34
C SER A 488 15.08 9.19 -38.47
N LYS A 489 14.74 8.48 -37.39
CA LYS A 489 14.37 7.05 -37.44
C LYS A 489 13.05 6.78 -38.17
N ALA A 490 12.12 7.72 -38.19
CA ALA A 490 10.89 7.60 -38.98
C ALA A 490 11.16 7.78 -40.48
N GLY A 491 11.95 8.80 -40.85
CA GLY A 491 12.42 9.03 -42.21
C GLY A 491 11.28 9.03 -43.24
N ALA A 492 11.47 8.28 -44.34
CA ALA A 492 10.48 8.18 -45.42
C ALA A 492 9.22 7.34 -45.08
N ALA A 493 9.09 6.79 -43.87
CA ALA A 493 7.85 6.17 -43.39
C ALA A 493 6.89 7.17 -42.72
N GLU A 494 7.28 8.45 -42.70
CA GLU A 494 6.63 9.62 -42.10
C GLU A 494 6.50 9.58 -40.56
N PRO A 495 6.89 10.64 -39.84
CA PRO A 495 6.78 10.75 -38.38
C PRO A 495 5.34 11.07 -37.95
N THR A 496 4.40 10.18 -38.30
CA THR A 496 2.98 10.32 -37.93
C THR A 496 2.72 9.78 -36.51
N PRO A 497 1.60 10.16 -35.87
CA PRO A 497 1.17 9.56 -34.61
C PRO A 497 0.96 8.03 -34.71
N GLN A 498 0.62 7.53 -35.90
CA GLN A 498 0.47 6.10 -36.19
C GLN A 498 1.81 5.38 -36.37
N TRP A 499 2.84 6.04 -36.93
CA TRP A 499 4.22 5.51 -36.92
C TRP A 499 4.69 5.31 -35.49
N LEU A 500 4.48 6.30 -34.61
CA LEU A 500 4.86 6.20 -33.20
C LEU A 500 4.11 5.06 -32.50
N GLY A 501 2.79 4.94 -32.73
CA GLY A 501 1.98 3.85 -32.17
C GLY A 501 2.40 2.44 -32.61
N ARG A 502 2.94 2.28 -33.82
CA ARG A 502 3.51 1.00 -34.30
C ARG A 502 4.83 0.64 -33.59
N HIS A 503 5.66 1.64 -33.30
CA HIS A 503 6.98 1.44 -32.67
C HIS A 503 6.94 1.52 -31.13
N ALA A 504 5.85 2.01 -30.55
CA ALA A 504 5.65 2.17 -29.11
C ALA A 504 5.99 0.93 -28.26
N PRO A 505 5.69 -0.34 -28.63
CA PRO A 505 6.08 -1.50 -27.83
C PRO A 505 7.60 -1.67 -27.66
N THR A 506 8.38 -1.25 -28.67
CA THR A 506 9.84 -1.26 -28.65
C THR A 506 10.40 -0.02 -27.98
N LEU A 507 9.87 1.17 -28.31
CA LEU A 507 10.34 2.43 -27.72
C LEU A 507 9.98 2.54 -26.23
N ALA A 508 8.91 1.89 -25.77
CA ALA A 508 8.55 1.81 -24.34
C ALA A 508 9.56 1.04 -23.48
N GLN A 509 10.52 0.32 -24.08
CA GLN A 509 11.67 -0.24 -23.35
C GLN A 509 12.67 0.85 -22.90
N GLN A 510 12.53 2.09 -23.38
CA GLN A 510 13.32 3.26 -22.96
C GLN A 510 12.41 4.39 -22.42
N PHE A 511 11.26 4.61 -23.08
CA PHE A 511 10.30 5.68 -22.78
C PHE A 511 8.96 5.07 -22.29
N PRO A 512 8.82 4.68 -21.01
CA PRO A 512 7.65 3.96 -20.52
C PRO A 512 6.34 4.75 -20.63
N GLN A 513 6.38 6.06 -20.88
CA GLN A 513 5.22 6.88 -21.26
C GLN A 513 4.56 6.46 -22.59
N LEU A 514 5.27 5.75 -23.48
CA LEU A 514 4.71 5.11 -24.68
C LEU A 514 4.02 3.76 -24.40
N SER A 515 4.02 3.27 -23.16
CA SER A 515 3.34 2.02 -22.81
C SER A 515 1.81 2.15 -23.02
N PRO A 516 1.10 1.13 -23.53
CA PRO A 516 -0.35 1.20 -23.78
C PRO A 516 -1.21 1.52 -22.55
N LEU A 517 -0.68 1.32 -21.33
CA LEU A 517 -1.34 1.71 -20.08
C LEU A 517 -1.19 3.21 -19.75
N LYS A 518 -0.15 3.87 -20.29
CA LYS A 518 0.15 5.29 -20.09
C LYS A 518 -0.43 6.16 -21.21
N PHE A 519 -0.34 5.71 -22.46
CA PHE A 519 -0.81 6.46 -23.63
C PHE A 519 -1.62 5.58 -24.59
N ASN A 520 -2.80 6.06 -24.99
CA ASN A 520 -3.75 5.30 -25.81
C ASN A 520 -3.73 5.75 -27.27
N PHE A 521 -2.84 5.13 -28.06
CA PHE A 521 -2.69 5.41 -29.49
C PHE A 521 -3.97 5.15 -30.32
N ALA A 522 -4.89 4.30 -29.85
CA ALA A 522 -6.14 4.02 -30.58
C ALA A 522 -7.15 5.19 -30.54
N LYS A 523 -6.87 6.27 -29.79
CA LYS A 523 -7.64 7.53 -29.84
C LYS A 523 -7.13 8.52 -30.89
N LEU A 524 -5.96 8.29 -31.49
CA LEU A 524 -5.39 9.16 -32.52
C LEU A 524 -6.13 8.92 -33.85
N GLN A 525 -6.84 9.94 -34.33
CA GLN A 525 -7.56 9.87 -35.60
C GLN A 525 -6.74 10.37 -36.80
N SER A 526 -5.72 11.19 -36.55
CA SER A 526 -4.84 11.68 -37.61
C SER A 526 -3.71 10.69 -37.92
N ASN A 527 -3.47 10.47 -39.21
CA ASN A 527 -2.25 9.91 -39.78
C ASN A 527 -1.58 10.95 -40.69
N GLU A 528 -1.74 12.23 -40.39
CA GLU A 528 -1.05 13.30 -41.10
C GLU A 528 0.44 13.32 -40.73
N HIS A 529 1.25 13.78 -41.67
CA HIS A 529 2.66 14.05 -41.45
C HIS A 529 2.82 15.20 -40.46
N LEU A 530 3.52 15.00 -39.35
CA LEU A 530 3.89 16.07 -38.44
C LEU A 530 5.25 16.65 -38.84
N PRO A 531 5.35 17.95 -39.19
CA PRO A 531 6.62 18.68 -39.22
C PRO A 531 7.41 18.53 -37.91
N ALA A 532 8.73 18.71 -37.95
CA ALA A 532 9.62 18.37 -36.83
C ALA A 532 9.27 19.08 -35.51
N ASP A 533 8.87 20.34 -35.57
CA ASP A 533 8.38 21.16 -34.45
C ASP A 533 7.05 20.64 -33.88
N GLN A 534 6.15 20.16 -34.74
CA GLN A 534 4.87 19.59 -34.35
C GLN A 534 5.03 18.17 -33.78
N PHE A 535 6.01 17.41 -34.30
CA PHE A 535 6.36 16.10 -33.77
C PHE A 535 7.02 16.21 -32.40
N GLU A 536 7.97 17.14 -32.20
CA GLU A 536 8.53 17.44 -30.87
C GLU A 536 7.46 17.89 -29.88
N SER A 537 6.54 18.78 -30.31
CA SER A 537 5.41 19.23 -29.50
C SER A 537 4.49 18.07 -29.08
N PHE A 538 4.15 17.18 -30.02
CA PHE A 538 3.35 15.97 -29.74
C PHE A 538 4.06 15.01 -28.78
N LEU A 539 5.38 14.84 -28.90
CA LEU A 539 6.17 14.06 -27.93
C LEU A 539 6.19 14.72 -26.54
N ALA A 540 6.25 16.05 -26.46
CA ALA A 540 6.15 16.80 -25.21
C ALA A 540 4.77 16.70 -24.56
N GLU A 541 3.68 16.58 -25.34
CA GLU A 541 2.34 16.28 -24.82
C GLU A 541 2.29 14.89 -24.17
N ILE A 542 2.92 13.87 -24.78
CA ILE A 542 3.00 12.52 -24.19
C ILE A 542 3.80 12.55 -22.87
N ASP A 543 4.93 13.27 -22.83
CA ASP A 543 5.71 13.48 -21.60
C ASP A 543 4.87 14.17 -20.51
N ALA A 544 4.11 15.21 -20.85
CA ALA A 544 3.23 15.94 -19.91
C ALA A 544 2.00 15.13 -19.47
N ALA A 545 1.53 14.20 -20.30
CA ALA A 545 0.46 13.26 -19.97
C ALA A 545 0.90 12.13 -19.03
N TYR A 546 2.20 11.81 -18.97
CA TYR A 546 2.71 10.70 -18.14
C TYR A 546 2.31 10.82 -16.66
N ARG A 547 1.89 9.70 -16.08
CA ARG A 547 1.66 9.56 -14.65
C ARG A 547 2.49 8.37 -14.12
N PRO A 548 3.29 8.56 -13.05
CA PRO A 548 4.00 7.45 -12.41
C PRO A 548 3.05 6.34 -11.96
N PRO A 549 3.56 5.11 -11.69
CA PRO A 549 2.76 4.04 -11.10
C PRO A 549 2.05 4.51 -9.82
N ALA A 550 0.78 4.15 -9.65
CA ALA A 550 0.02 4.52 -8.46
C ALA A 550 0.59 3.81 -7.21
N PRO A 551 0.67 4.49 -6.03
CA PRO A 551 1.20 3.93 -4.78
C PRO A 551 0.29 2.79 -4.30
N THR A 552 0.69 1.56 -4.62
CA THR A 552 -0.11 0.35 -4.40
C THR A 552 0.78 -0.85 -4.16
N ALA A 553 0.27 -1.79 -3.36
CA ALA A 553 0.86 -3.12 -3.18
C ALA A 553 1.16 -3.84 -4.52
N GLN A 554 0.32 -3.60 -5.54
CA GLN A 554 0.43 -4.23 -6.85
C GLN A 554 1.62 -3.71 -7.66
N ASN A 555 1.88 -2.40 -7.61
CA ASN A 555 3.01 -1.77 -8.33
C ASN A 555 4.32 -1.99 -7.58
N ALA A 556 4.34 -1.73 -6.27
CA ALA A 556 5.49 -2.01 -5.40
C ALA A 556 5.99 -3.46 -5.54
N ARG A 557 5.08 -4.44 -5.64
CA ARG A 557 5.42 -5.85 -5.90
C ARG A 557 6.07 -6.06 -7.27
N GLN A 558 5.56 -5.42 -8.32
CA GLN A 558 6.11 -5.54 -9.67
C GLN A 558 7.49 -4.89 -9.78
N GLU A 559 7.66 -3.70 -9.20
CA GLU A 559 8.93 -2.96 -9.13
C GLU A 559 10.03 -3.78 -8.42
N GLY A 560 9.70 -4.42 -7.29
CA GLY A 560 10.63 -5.31 -6.59
C GLY A 560 11.04 -6.54 -7.41
N ILE A 561 10.10 -7.20 -8.10
CA ILE A 561 10.38 -8.35 -8.97
C ILE A 561 11.21 -7.92 -10.20
N TYR A 562 10.87 -6.78 -10.80
CA TYR A 562 11.59 -6.18 -11.92
C TYR A 562 13.05 -5.89 -11.54
N LEU A 563 13.29 -5.19 -10.43
CA LEU A 563 14.65 -4.81 -10.06
C LEU A 563 15.50 -6.03 -9.69
N ALA A 564 14.91 -7.02 -9.00
CA ALA A 564 15.60 -8.27 -8.70
C ALA A 564 15.98 -9.03 -9.98
N LYS A 565 15.14 -8.97 -11.03
CA LYS A 565 15.49 -9.51 -12.35
C LYS A 565 16.67 -8.76 -12.99
N VAL A 566 16.66 -7.42 -12.98
CA VAL A 566 17.76 -6.60 -13.52
C VAL A 566 19.09 -6.94 -12.84
N PHE A 567 19.09 -7.00 -11.50
CA PHE A 567 20.27 -7.38 -10.70
C PHE A 567 20.75 -8.81 -10.99
N ASN A 568 19.84 -9.77 -11.15
CA ASN A 568 20.20 -11.16 -11.46
C ASN A 568 20.72 -11.36 -12.89
N GLU A 569 20.40 -10.46 -13.83
CA GLU A 569 20.90 -10.48 -15.20
C GLU A 569 22.25 -9.77 -15.37
N CYS A 570 22.62 -8.85 -14.47
CA CYS A 570 23.92 -8.17 -14.49
C CYS A 570 24.45 -7.94 -13.06
N PRO A 571 25.60 -8.53 -12.69
CA PRO A 571 26.25 -8.31 -11.39
C PRO A 571 26.65 -6.85 -11.07
N HIS A 572 26.75 -6.01 -12.11
CA HIS A 572 26.99 -4.57 -12.01
C HIS A 572 25.86 -3.82 -12.74
N PRO A 573 24.69 -3.64 -12.11
CA PRO A 573 23.48 -3.14 -12.78
C PRO A 573 23.62 -1.72 -13.37
N GLU A 574 24.58 -0.91 -12.90
CA GLU A 574 24.87 0.41 -13.45
C GLU A 574 25.55 0.36 -14.83
N GLU A 575 26.28 -0.72 -15.13
CA GLU A 575 26.92 -0.94 -16.44
C GLU A 575 25.89 -1.38 -17.50
N LYS A 576 24.71 -1.87 -17.08
CA LYS A 576 23.66 -2.37 -17.97
C LYS A 576 22.81 -1.25 -18.57
N ALA A 577 23.40 -0.50 -19.50
CA ALA A 577 22.72 0.56 -20.25
C ALA A 577 21.48 0.08 -21.04
N ASP A 578 21.41 -1.20 -21.41
CA ASP A 578 20.32 -1.82 -22.20
C ASP A 578 19.17 -2.40 -21.37
N ALA A 579 19.15 -2.22 -20.04
CA ALA A 579 18.07 -2.73 -19.20
C ALA A 579 16.71 -2.10 -19.61
N PRO A 580 15.64 -2.88 -19.84
CA PRO A 580 14.35 -2.32 -20.25
C PRO A 580 13.74 -1.48 -19.13
N ALA A 581 13.10 -0.37 -19.48
CA ALA A 581 12.34 0.47 -18.57
C ALA A 581 11.24 -0.31 -17.81
N PHE A 582 11.00 0.07 -16.56
CA PHE A 582 9.87 -0.43 -15.79
C PHE A 582 8.54 0.06 -16.40
N GLN A 583 7.65 -0.89 -16.65
CA GLN A 583 6.27 -0.65 -17.06
C GLN A 583 5.37 -1.50 -16.14
N GLU A 584 4.43 -0.88 -15.42
CA GLU A 584 3.50 -1.65 -14.62
C GLU A 584 2.41 -2.31 -15.48
N THR A 585 1.96 -3.49 -15.08
CA THR A 585 0.69 -4.06 -15.54
C THR A 585 -0.38 -3.76 -14.49
N TRP A 586 -1.57 -3.33 -14.89
CA TRP A 586 -2.72 -3.26 -13.98
C TRP A 586 -3.52 -4.57 -14.06
N ASN A 587 -3.65 -5.26 -12.92
CA ASN A 587 -4.28 -6.59 -12.86
C ASN A 587 -5.70 -6.55 -12.27
N GLY A 588 -6.23 -5.35 -12.02
CA GLY A 588 -7.52 -5.14 -11.38
C GLY A 588 -7.42 -4.51 -9.99
N SER A 589 -8.57 -4.10 -9.48
CA SER A 589 -8.78 -3.51 -8.15
C SER A 589 -9.97 -4.19 -7.49
N LEU A 590 -9.83 -4.62 -6.23
CA LEU A 590 -10.88 -5.27 -5.45
C LEU A 590 -11.18 -4.46 -4.18
N ALA A 591 -12.43 -4.51 -3.72
CA ALA A 591 -12.84 -4.02 -2.40
C ALA A 591 -13.96 -4.88 -1.81
N TYR A 592 -13.91 -5.15 -0.51
CA TYR A 592 -15.06 -5.61 0.27
C TYR A 592 -16.03 -4.45 0.52
N VAL A 593 -17.34 -4.71 0.51
CA VAL A 593 -18.36 -3.66 0.72
C VAL A 593 -19.43 -4.02 1.76
N GLY A 594 -19.23 -5.13 2.47
CA GLY A 594 -20.09 -5.57 3.58
C GLY A 594 -21.28 -6.43 3.15
N SER A 595 -22.10 -6.90 4.09
CA SER A 595 -23.21 -7.85 3.82
C SER A 595 -22.78 -9.10 3.04
N GLY A 596 -21.53 -9.54 3.21
CA GLY A 596 -20.95 -10.64 2.43
C GLY A 596 -20.75 -10.34 0.94
N GLN A 597 -20.79 -9.08 0.52
CA GLN A 597 -20.59 -8.63 -0.87
C GLN A 597 -19.17 -8.09 -1.10
N ALA A 598 -18.64 -8.29 -2.31
CA ALA A 598 -17.43 -7.64 -2.77
C ALA A 598 -17.61 -7.05 -4.19
N VAL A 599 -16.76 -6.10 -4.53
CA VAL A 599 -16.67 -5.51 -5.87
C VAL A 599 -15.27 -5.72 -6.46
N ALA A 600 -15.20 -5.85 -7.78
CA ALA A 600 -13.94 -5.92 -8.50
C ALA A 600 -14.04 -5.17 -9.84
N HIS A 601 -13.06 -4.32 -10.12
CA HIS A 601 -12.82 -3.79 -11.46
C HIS A 601 -11.62 -4.55 -12.03
N LEU A 602 -11.80 -5.32 -13.10
CA LEU A 602 -10.76 -6.15 -13.71
C LEU A 602 -10.57 -5.74 -15.19
N PRO A 603 -9.43 -6.07 -15.83
CA PRO A 603 -9.10 -5.58 -17.19
C PRO A 603 -10.13 -5.84 -18.30
N TYR A 604 -11.04 -6.80 -18.13
CA TYR A 604 -12.05 -7.17 -19.13
C TYR A 604 -13.49 -7.22 -18.60
N PHE A 605 -13.72 -7.11 -17.28
CA PHE A 605 -15.06 -7.21 -16.70
C PHE A 605 -15.13 -6.62 -15.27
N ASN A 606 -16.35 -6.34 -14.81
CA ASN A 606 -16.64 -5.84 -13.46
C ASN A 606 -17.45 -6.87 -12.67
N ILE A 607 -17.18 -6.99 -11.37
CA ILE A 607 -17.99 -7.72 -10.38
C ILE A 607 -18.64 -6.68 -9.46
N LYS A 608 -19.95 -6.78 -9.26
CA LYS A 608 -20.78 -5.88 -8.43
C LYS A 608 -21.64 -6.72 -7.49
N GLY A 609 -21.03 -7.23 -6.41
CA GLY A 609 -21.69 -8.14 -5.49
C GLY A 609 -22.16 -9.44 -6.13
N GLY A 610 -23.16 -10.05 -5.51
CA GLY A 610 -23.69 -11.37 -5.85
C GLY A 610 -22.93 -12.50 -5.13
N PHE A 611 -23.56 -13.67 -5.06
CA PHE A 611 -23.14 -14.82 -4.25
C PHE A 611 -21.67 -15.26 -4.43
N LEU A 612 -21.10 -15.10 -5.63
CA LEU A 612 -19.72 -15.49 -5.92
C LEU A 612 -18.67 -14.38 -5.69
N SER A 613 -19.09 -13.15 -5.35
CA SER A 613 -18.18 -12.00 -5.21
C SER A 613 -17.21 -12.15 -4.03
N LEU A 614 -17.71 -12.43 -2.82
CA LEU A 614 -16.85 -12.66 -1.66
C LEU A 614 -16.00 -13.94 -1.78
N PRO A 615 -16.52 -15.09 -2.27
CA PRO A 615 -15.67 -16.23 -2.61
C PRO A 615 -14.52 -15.90 -3.58
N PHE A 616 -14.77 -15.07 -4.60
CA PHE A 616 -13.74 -14.59 -5.53
C PHE A 616 -12.71 -13.69 -4.83
N TRP A 617 -13.16 -12.69 -4.06
CA TRP A 617 -12.30 -11.80 -3.26
C TRP A 617 -11.39 -12.61 -2.31
N LYS A 618 -11.97 -13.58 -1.58
CA LYS A 618 -11.22 -14.47 -0.67
C LYS A 618 -10.20 -15.34 -1.41
N ALA A 619 -10.56 -15.89 -2.57
CA ALA A 619 -9.64 -16.68 -3.39
C ALA A 619 -8.46 -15.85 -3.92
N VAL A 620 -8.73 -14.63 -4.44
CA VAL A 620 -7.69 -13.71 -4.94
C VAL A 620 -6.71 -13.34 -3.83
N TYR A 621 -7.19 -12.88 -2.67
CA TYR A 621 -6.29 -12.49 -1.58
C TYR A 621 -5.52 -13.69 -1.00
N THR A 622 -6.12 -14.89 -0.93
CA THR A 622 -5.38 -16.12 -0.60
C THR A 622 -4.26 -16.40 -1.59
N GLN A 623 -4.51 -16.25 -2.90
CA GLN A 623 -3.47 -16.48 -3.92
C GLN A 623 -2.35 -15.42 -3.87
N MET A 624 -2.68 -14.18 -3.46
CA MET A 624 -1.72 -13.09 -3.31
C MET A 624 -0.83 -13.22 -2.07
N GLN A 625 -1.26 -13.93 -1.02
CA GLN A 625 -0.48 -14.18 0.20
C GLN A 625 0.90 -14.80 -0.10
N ILE A 626 1.94 -14.29 0.57
CA ILE A 626 3.35 -14.43 0.15
C ILE A 626 4.07 -15.70 0.64
N THR A 627 3.43 -16.51 1.50
CA THR A 627 3.91 -17.81 1.98
C THR A 627 2.74 -18.81 2.08
N TRP A 628 3.04 -20.10 2.26
CA TRP A 628 2.02 -21.07 2.62
C TRP A 628 1.49 -20.89 4.06
N ARG A 629 2.32 -20.37 4.97
CA ARG A 629 1.93 -20.07 6.36
C ARG A 629 0.76 -19.08 6.40
N SER A 630 0.92 -17.90 5.81
CA SER A 630 -0.12 -16.86 5.87
C SER A 630 -1.38 -17.25 5.08
N ARG A 631 -1.26 -18.04 4.00
CA ARG A 631 -2.40 -18.67 3.30
C ARG A 631 -3.21 -19.58 4.22
N THR A 632 -2.55 -20.50 4.92
CA THR A 632 -3.21 -21.45 5.82
C THR A 632 -3.89 -20.72 6.97
N ILE A 633 -3.24 -19.73 7.59
CA ILE A 633 -3.84 -18.93 8.68
C ILE A 633 -5.05 -18.15 8.16
N CYS A 634 -4.95 -17.46 7.02
CA CYS A 634 -6.06 -16.69 6.43
C CYS A 634 -7.29 -17.55 6.08
N LEU A 635 -7.08 -18.78 5.59
CA LEU A 635 -8.16 -19.73 5.34
C LEU A 635 -8.80 -20.23 6.64
N PHE A 636 -8.01 -20.53 7.68
CA PHE A 636 -8.53 -20.96 8.98
C PHE A 636 -9.25 -19.84 9.73
N ASP A 637 -8.78 -18.60 9.66
CA ASP A 637 -9.42 -17.45 10.29
C ASP A 637 -10.81 -17.20 9.68
N TRP A 638 -10.95 -17.20 8.34
CA TRP A 638 -12.28 -17.08 7.72
C TRP A 638 -13.19 -18.28 8.04
N LEU A 639 -12.64 -19.48 8.21
CA LEU A 639 -13.40 -20.68 8.59
C LEU A 639 -13.89 -20.57 10.04
N LYS A 640 -13.03 -20.10 10.95
CA LYS A 640 -13.35 -19.78 12.35
C LYS A 640 -14.43 -18.72 12.42
N THR A 641 -14.30 -17.63 11.67
CA THR A 641 -15.27 -16.53 11.64
C THR A 641 -16.62 -16.97 11.05
N PHE A 642 -16.63 -17.85 10.04
CA PHE A 642 -17.86 -18.41 9.49
C PHE A 642 -18.62 -19.33 10.46
N PHE A 643 -17.93 -20.19 11.22
CA PHE A 643 -18.58 -21.13 12.13
C PHE A 643 -18.81 -20.61 13.56
N ALA A 644 -18.00 -19.67 14.04
CA ALA A 644 -17.98 -19.24 15.44
C ALA A 644 -18.06 -17.71 15.64
N GLY A 645 -18.40 -16.93 14.60
CA GLY A 645 -18.46 -15.47 14.66
C GLY A 645 -17.09 -14.80 14.79
N ARG A 646 -17.04 -13.47 14.89
CA ARG A 646 -15.78 -12.75 15.14
C ARG A 646 -15.38 -12.89 16.60
N ASP A 647 -14.09 -12.69 16.89
CA ASP A 647 -13.67 -12.59 18.29
C ASP A 647 -14.14 -11.25 18.86
N VAL A 648 -14.76 -11.28 20.04
CA VAL A 648 -15.18 -10.10 20.84
C VAL A 648 -14.32 -9.90 22.09
N GLY A 649 -13.43 -10.85 22.41
CA GLY A 649 -12.49 -10.73 23.53
C GLY A 649 -11.47 -9.61 23.30
N ARG A 650 -11.18 -8.84 24.36
CA ARG A 650 -10.11 -7.84 24.33
C ARG A 650 -8.78 -8.49 24.70
N ASP A 651 -7.73 -8.19 23.93
CA ASP A 651 -6.36 -8.51 24.35
C ASP A 651 -6.06 -7.86 25.71
N HIS A 652 -5.84 -8.68 26.73
CA HIS A 652 -5.44 -8.18 28.05
C HIS A 652 -4.00 -7.68 28.01
N GLU A 653 -3.73 -6.59 28.73
CA GLU A 653 -2.41 -5.93 28.79
C GLU A 653 -1.39 -6.67 29.67
N TYR A 654 -1.34 -8.00 29.54
CA TYR A 654 -0.50 -8.90 30.35
C TYR A 654 1.02 -8.73 30.12
N TYR A 655 1.42 -7.81 29.22
CA TYR A 655 2.81 -7.56 28.80
C TYR A 655 3.21 -6.07 28.84
N ASN A 656 2.38 -5.18 29.42
CA ASN A 656 2.62 -3.73 29.50
C ASN A 656 2.79 -3.21 30.95
N HIS A 657 3.24 -4.09 31.86
CA HIS A 657 3.64 -3.77 33.23
C HIS A 657 5.02 -4.38 33.51
#